data_AF-A0A956G4S5-F1
#
_entry.id   AF-A0A956G4S5-F1
#
_cell.length_a   1.000
_cell.length_b   1.000
_cell.length_c   1.000
_cell.angle_alpha   90.00
_cell.angle_beta   90.00
_cell.angle_gamma   90.00
#
_symmetry.space_group_name_H-M   'P 1'
#
loop_
_entity.id
_entity.type
_entity.pdbx_description
1 polymer ?
#
loop_
_entity_poly.entity_id
_entity_poly.type
_entity_poly.pdbx_seq_one_letter_code
_entity_poly.pdbx_strand_id
1 'polypeptide(L)'
;MSLLSWLVAHGVAVWVTGLVVFVVLGMLWAWSRPRRRMARKVARARKTLGEPRSLAPSAAGEEITLVGTLRCVTPDDEAAPVLPDCQRLEDQRTAAVSSAAAVEDEARSVSLRASSLAVDVGGIAVELDGDVDVLVGSRERLPGRRVGRTRGDVAHRVWLAAGGTETFDARQHLVYRSLQPGDRVRVRGRLERVAAVGDDELGYRELGGRWRLTCNGETPVKLAYEGRPQRVGPDHSQLGIGAAVGVIAFAMAFLPLGELSLRRATADPERLQNGLLDAVPGERNRRDLSVAFAIASATPLHRARALANLERTLDRACAFGEATFTQRVQLSRMRGDCRHTVRLMLVHRRYEDALGEQLRCGDPTPIHTLLKLGEIAAASSALAAHPPETPADRRRAAVVHLLVGDHTAATSLLRQRGSSATERCIADALDVAFGNDVDAARARLRRRARPSIATPLLAPTSRPCALLWLASVAPEARKQLPPSLGVARDPLHERALALLLLEAGHDPSDARVTLPPLVAPEKLLLRLTTRSTRRTLADIALRRAVYRGLISAQPTTSRRRYRARLALELARDELALDNGERALSLTRAALADFKVLAAETDVARDVRFARAQLAAVLTRLGHALEAKRVVDTIAESPEKRAIAALLSIKLDGSMKAAHALGLLEAEDQLAWRYAADGDGTKLARLLCQYHDDGARFLLLARHLQNGAEHLRRWARWGDIRHESEPLREVLRRVIVARATGDRTELSRARDILKRYREALSDRRISLPLMLLGGLP
;
A
#
# COMPACT_ATOMS: atom_id res chain seq x y z
N MET A 1 5.73 11.27 5.94
CA MET A 1 5.12 9.95 5.68
C MET A 1 3.86 9.82 6.51
N SER A 2 2.77 9.27 5.96
CA SER A 2 1.54 9.04 6.73
C SER A 2 1.74 7.87 7.70
N LEU A 3 1.08 7.90 8.87
CA LEU A 3 1.13 6.83 9.87
C LEU A 3 0.81 5.44 9.25
N LEU A 4 -0.10 5.39 8.28
CA LEU A 4 -0.42 4.21 7.48
C LEU A 4 0.81 3.65 6.76
N SER A 5 1.53 4.49 6.00
CA SER A 5 2.72 4.05 5.24
C SER A 5 3.83 3.50 6.14
N TRP A 6 4.01 4.10 7.33
CA TRP A 6 4.99 3.64 8.29
C TRP A 6 4.58 2.31 8.93
N LEU A 7 3.32 2.16 9.37
CA LEU A 7 2.79 0.93 9.97
C LEU A 7 2.72 -0.23 8.97
N VAL A 8 2.41 0.02 7.71
CA VAL A 8 2.41 -1.05 6.71
C VAL A 8 3.83 -1.53 6.45
N ALA A 9 4.80 -0.62 6.32
CA ALA A 9 6.21 -0.96 6.11
C ALA A 9 6.83 -1.67 7.33
N HIS A 10 6.60 -1.15 8.54
CA HIS A 10 7.24 -1.61 9.78
C HIS A 10 6.33 -2.46 10.68
N GLY A 11 5.16 -2.88 10.19
CA GLY A 11 4.16 -3.58 11.01
C GLY A 11 4.69 -4.84 11.67
N VAL A 12 5.57 -5.58 10.98
CA VAL A 12 6.27 -6.73 11.54
C VAL A 12 7.18 -6.32 12.69
N ALA A 13 7.96 -5.25 12.54
CA ALA A 13 8.82 -4.74 13.60
C ALA A 13 8.01 -4.31 14.84
N VAL A 14 6.90 -3.59 14.64
CA VAL A 14 5.98 -3.21 15.73
C VAL A 14 5.46 -4.44 16.47
N TRP A 15 5.07 -5.50 15.75
CA TRP A 15 4.62 -6.75 16.35
C TRP A 15 5.73 -7.48 17.12
N VAL A 16 6.93 -7.57 16.55
CA VAL A 16 8.09 -8.19 17.21
C VAL A 16 8.47 -7.42 18.47
N THR A 17 8.52 -6.08 18.42
CA THR A 17 8.79 -5.25 19.59
C THR A 17 7.71 -5.43 20.65
N GLY A 18 6.42 -5.45 20.27
CA GLY A 18 5.31 -5.74 21.18
C GLY A 18 5.48 -7.11 21.86
N LEU A 19 5.77 -8.16 21.09
CA LEU A 19 5.99 -9.51 21.63
C LEU A 19 7.14 -9.52 22.64
N VAL A 20 8.28 -8.93 22.29
CA VAL A 20 9.46 -8.85 23.17
C VAL A 20 9.12 -8.12 24.47
N VAL A 21 8.41 -6.99 24.40
CA VAL A 21 7.98 -6.24 25.59
C VAL A 21 7.11 -7.11 26.49
N PHE A 22 6.12 -7.82 25.94
CA PHE A 22 5.24 -8.70 26.72
C PHE A 22 5.98 -9.90 27.32
N VAL A 23 6.95 -10.49 26.60
CA VAL A 23 7.81 -11.55 27.11
C VAL A 23 8.67 -11.05 28.27
N VAL A 24 9.31 -9.89 28.13
CA VAL A 24 10.13 -9.29 29.20
C VAL A 24 9.27 -8.94 30.41
N LEU A 25 8.10 -8.35 30.21
CA LEU A 25 7.16 -8.07 31.30
C LEU A 25 6.69 -9.36 32.00
N GLY A 26 6.42 -10.42 31.24
CA GLY A 26 6.09 -11.74 31.77
C GLY A 26 7.22 -12.34 32.60
N MET A 27 8.48 -12.23 32.14
CA MET A 27 9.66 -12.65 32.89
C MET A 27 9.87 -11.81 34.17
N LEU A 28 9.73 -10.48 34.11
CA LEU A 28 9.83 -9.59 35.28
C LEU A 28 8.74 -9.88 36.31
N TRP A 29 7.53 -10.19 35.85
CA TRP A 29 6.44 -10.61 36.71
C TRP A 29 6.74 -11.95 37.38
N ALA A 30 7.22 -12.94 36.61
CA ALA A 30 7.62 -14.25 37.13
C ALA A 30 8.80 -14.13 38.12
N TRP A 31 9.69 -13.16 37.94
CA TRP A 31 10.79 -12.89 38.87
C TRP A 31 10.34 -12.20 40.17
N SER A 32 9.42 -11.23 40.07
CA SER A 32 8.98 -10.43 41.22
C SER A 32 7.93 -11.13 42.11
N ARG A 33 7.03 -11.94 41.52
CA ARG A 33 5.98 -12.66 42.22
C ARG A 33 6.49 -13.58 43.35
N PRO A 34 7.51 -14.44 43.16
CA PRO A 34 8.05 -15.29 44.22
C PRO A 34 8.70 -14.48 45.35
N ARG A 35 9.40 -13.37 45.03
CA ARG A 35 10.00 -12.48 46.03
C ARG A 35 8.93 -11.81 46.90
N ARG A 36 7.84 -11.31 46.31
CA ARG A 36 6.72 -10.71 47.04
C ARG A 36 6.00 -11.74 47.93
N ARG A 37 5.78 -12.95 47.42
CA ARG A 37 5.19 -14.05 48.21
C ARG A 37 6.09 -14.43 49.38
N MET A 38 7.40 -14.52 49.15
CA MET A 38 8.35 -14.82 50.20
C MET A 38 8.37 -13.72 51.26
N ALA A 39 8.51 -12.46 50.87
CA ALA A 39 8.48 -11.33 51.81
C ALA A 39 7.21 -11.34 52.69
N ARG A 40 6.05 -11.68 52.14
CA ARG A 40 4.81 -11.85 52.92
C ARG A 40 4.87 -13.05 53.88
N LYS A 41 5.43 -14.19 53.46
CA LYS A 41 5.62 -15.36 54.34
C LYS A 41 6.57 -15.04 55.49
N VAL A 42 7.71 -14.41 55.20
CA VAL A 42 8.69 -13.95 56.20
C VAL A 42 8.06 -12.97 57.19
N ALA A 43 7.32 -11.98 56.69
CA ALA A 43 6.63 -11.04 57.57
C ALA A 43 5.63 -11.75 58.51
N ARG A 44 4.93 -12.79 58.03
CA ARG A 44 4.05 -13.60 58.86
C ARG A 44 4.83 -14.42 59.89
N ALA A 45 5.92 -15.08 59.50
CA ALA A 45 6.78 -15.85 60.42
C ALA A 45 7.42 -14.96 61.51
N ARG A 46 7.77 -13.72 61.19
CA ARG A 46 8.25 -12.76 62.21
C ARG A 46 7.17 -12.35 63.18
N LYS A 47 5.93 -12.23 62.71
CA LYS A 47 4.78 -11.91 63.57
C LYS A 47 4.48 -13.03 64.55
N THR A 48 4.67 -14.31 64.18
CA THR A 48 4.44 -15.44 65.09
C THR A 48 5.48 -15.51 66.22
N LEU A 49 6.65 -14.88 66.05
CA LEU A 49 7.62 -14.73 67.13
C LEU A 49 7.22 -13.65 68.15
N GLY A 50 6.25 -12.79 67.88
CA GLY A 50 5.90 -11.70 68.80
C GLY A 50 6.82 -10.47 68.70
N GLU A 51 6.58 -9.51 69.58
CA GLU A 51 7.31 -8.24 69.62
C GLU A 51 8.64 -8.37 70.38
N PRO A 52 9.73 -7.78 69.88
CA PRO A 52 11.02 -7.80 70.57
C PRO A 52 10.90 -7.09 71.93
N ARG A 53 11.43 -7.71 72.98
CA ARG A 53 11.59 -7.10 74.31
C ARG A 53 13.08 -6.87 74.59
N SER A 54 13.39 -5.85 75.39
CA SER A 54 14.75 -5.60 75.88
C SER A 54 15.16 -6.64 76.91
N LEU A 55 16.45 -7.00 76.92
CA LEU A 55 17.01 -7.80 78.01
C LEU A 55 16.90 -7.03 79.32
N ALA A 56 16.21 -7.62 80.30
CA ALA A 56 16.09 -7.09 81.65
C ALA A 56 16.17 -8.25 82.65
N PRO A 57 16.76 -8.05 83.85
CA PRO A 57 16.82 -9.08 84.90
C PRO A 57 15.45 -9.68 85.24
N SER A 58 14.39 -8.88 85.21
CA SER A 58 13.02 -9.30 85.50
C SER A 58 12.42 -10.25 84.45
N ALA A 59 13.02 -10.37 83.27
CA ALA A 59 12.57 -11.27 82.22
C ALA A 59 13.13 -12.70 82.37
N ALA A 60 13.99 -12.94 83.37
CA ALA A 60 14.50 -14.28 83.65
C ALA A 60 13.34 -15.24 84.01
N GLY A 61 13.33 -16.40 83.36
CA GLY A 61 12.28 -17.42 83.45
C GLY A 61 11.12 -17.23 82.46
N GLU A 62 10.99 -16.06 81.81
CA GLU A 62 9.91 -15.78 80.86
C GLU A 62 10.25 -16.25 79.43
N GLU A 63 9.21 -16.53 78.65
CA GLU A 63 9.34 -16.66 77.20
C GLU A 63 9.47 -15.27 76.58
N ILE A 64 10.62 -14.99 75.99
CA ILE A 64 10.95 -13.68 75.44
C ILE A 64 11.34 -13.78 73.97
N THR A 65 11.08 -12.70 73.25
CA THR A 65 11.56 -12.51 71.89
C THR A 65 12.63 -11.45 71.85
N LEU A 66 13.82 -11.82 71.40
CA LEU A 66 14.98 -10.96 71.30
C LEU A 66 15.31 -10.67 69.83
N VAL A 67 15.97 -9.54 69.60
CA VAL A 67 16.52 -9.19 68.29
C VAL A 67 17.99 -8.85 68.47
N GLY A 68 18.85 -9.51 67.70
CA GLY A 68 20.30 -9.32 67.81
C GLY A 68 21.06 -9.90 66.63
N THR A 69 22.38 -9.95 66.76
CA THR A 69 23.28 -10.45 65.71
C THR A 69 23.77 -11.84 66.09
N LEU A 70 23.62 -12.81 65.19
CA LEU A 70 24.05 -14.18 65.44
C LEU A 70 25.59 -14.26 65.48
N ARG A 71 26.15 -14.90 66.51
CA ARG A 71 27.58 -15.15 66.67
C ARG A 71 27.82 -16.63 66.99
N CYS A 72 28.91 -17.18 66.50
CA CYS A 72 29.45 -18.44 66.99
C CYS A 72 30.43 -18.07 68.11
N VAL A 73 30.25 -18.63 69.30
CA VAL A 73 31.08 -18.33 70.49
C VAL A 73 32.00 -19.52 70.71
N THR A 74 33.28 -19.31 70.97
CA THR A 74 34.14 -20.38 71.48
C THR A 74 34.14 -20.32 73.01
N PRO A 75 34.10 -21.47 73.71
CA PRO A 75 34.05 -21.49 75.17
C PRO A 75 35.25 -20.79 75.83
N ASP A 76 36.37 -20.66 75.11
CA ASP A 76 37.59 -19.98 75.55
C ASP A 76 37.90 -18.80 74.63
N ASP A 77 37.66 -17.58 75.12
CA ASP A 77 37.75 -16.32 74.38
C ASP A 77 39.20 -15.79 74.31
N GLU A 78 40.11 -16.54 73.67
CA GLU A 78 41.44 -16.05 73.28
C GLU A 78 41.66 -16.15 71.75
N ALA A 79 41.29 -15.07 71.06
CA ALA A 79 41.87 -14.51 69.83
C ALA A 79 42.05 -15.37 68.55
N ALA A 80 41.64 -16.64 68.47
CA ALA A 80 41.70 -17.43 67.24
C ALA A 80 40.33 -17.46 66.52
N PRO A 81 40.22 -17.04 65.24
CA PRO A 81 39.00 -17.20 64.46
C PRO A 81 38.78 -18.68 64.13
N VAL A 82 38.02 -19.38 64.96
CA VAL A 82 37.56 -20.74 64.67
C VAL A 82 36.49 -20.68 63.58
N LEU A 83 36.64 -21.53 62.56
CA LEU A 83 35.72 -21.66 61.44
C LEU A 83 34.32 -22.09 61.95
N PRO A 84 33.21 -21.62 61.35
CA PRO A 84 31.87 -22.03 61.77
C PRO A 84 31.69 -23.55 61.58
N ASP A 85 31.45 -24.26 62.68
CA ASP A 85 31.46 -25.74 62.74
C ASP A 85 30.24 -26.43 62.10
N CYS A 86 29.24 -25.70 61.60
CA CYS A 86 28.11 -26.32 60.91
C CYS A 86 28.18 -26.11 59.39
N GLN A 87 28.04 -27.21 58.66
CA GLN A 87 27.95 -27.20 57.21
C GLN A 87 26.50 -27.08 56.77
N ARG A 88 26.25 -26.21 55.80
CA ARG A 88 24.95 -26.10 55.15
C ARG A 88 24.57 -27.42 54.48
N LEU A 89 23.36 -27.89 54.76
CA LEU A 89 22.86 -29.15 54.23
C LEU A 89 22.86 -29.16 52.69
N GLU A 90 22.56 -28.02 52.06
CA GLU A 90 22.44 -27.91 50.61
C GLU A 90 23.76 -27.88 49.83
N ASP A 91 24.85 -27.35 50.41
CA ASP A 91 26.08 -27.05 49.65
C ASP A 91 27.40 -27.14 50.44
N GLN A 92 27.36 -27.62 51.69
CA GLN A 92 28.51 -27.79 52.60
C GLN A 92 29.28 -26.52 52.94
N ARG A 93 28.81 -25.33 52.54
CA ARG A 93 29.46 -24.08 52.98
C ARG A 93 29.21 -23.89 54.47
N THR A 94 30.10 -23.16 55.13
CA THR A 94 29.97 -22.81 56.55
C THR A 94 28.67 -22.06 56.82
N ALA A 95 28.03 -22.35 57.94
CA ALA A 95 26.89 -21.63 58.50
C ALA A 95 26.96 -21.64 60.03
N ALA A 96 26.15 -20.82 60.67
CA ALA A 96 25.93 -20.88 62.12
C ALA A 96 24.81 -21.87 62.45
N VAL A 97 23.75 -21.87 61.64
CA VAL A 97 22.63 -22.82 61.71
C VAL A 97 22.18 -23.18 60.30
N SER A 98 21.87 -24.45 60.06
CA SER A 98 21.28 -24.98 58.83
C SER A 98 20.12 -25.91 59.19
N SER A 99 18.97 -25.75 58.56
CA SER A 99 17.84 -26.67 58.74
C SER A 99 17.24 -27.12 57.41
N ALA A 100 16.65 -28.31 57.40
CA ALA A 100 15.84 -28.84 56.31
C ALA A 100 14.48 -29.26 56.88
N ALA A 101 13.40 -28.70 56.35
CA ALA A 101 12.04 -29.00 56.79
C ALA A 101 11.15 -29.42 55.62
N ALA A 102 10.27 -30.40 55.85
CA ALA A 102 9.25 -30.77 54.88
C ALA A 102 8.16 -29.69 54.81
N VAL A 103 7.77 -29.27 53.59
CA VAL A 103 6.76 -28.20 53.39
C VAL A 103 5.39 -28.56 53.96
N GLU A 104 5.03 -29.83 53.94
CA GLU A 104 3.70 -30.33 54.30
C GLU A 104 3.62 -30.78 55.76
N ASP A 105 4.76 -30.99 56.41
CA ASP A 105 4.86 -31.46 57.79
C ASP A 105 6.06 -30.77 58.46
N GLU A 106 5.85 -29.50 58.87
CA GLU A 106 6.91 -28.69 59.48
C GLU A 106 7.43 -29.28 60.80
N ALA A 107 6.67 -30.20 61.44
CA ALA A 107 7.14 -30.94 62.62
C ALA A 107 8.31 -31.87 62.29
N ARG A 108 8.42 -32.33 61.03
CA ARG A 108 9.60 -33.05 60.52
C ARG A 108 10.61 -32.06 59.98
N SER A 109 11.39 -31.50 60.90
CA SER A 109 12.53 -30.64 60.59
C SER A 109 13.80 -31.22 61.19
N VAL A 110 14.89 -31.13 60.43
CA VAL A 110 16.23 -31.52 60.87
C VAL A 110 17.05 -30.25 60.95
N SER A 111 17.73 -30.03 62.07
CA SER A 111 18.57 -28.86 62.29
C SER A 111 20.00 -29.27 62.62
N LEU A 112 20.96 -28.56 62.03
CA LEU A 112 22.37 -28.58 62.37
C LEU A 112 22.75 -27.18 62.87
N ARG A 113 23.44 -27.10 64.00
CA ARG A 113 23.94 -25.84 64.57
C ARG A 113 25.40 -25.96 64.94
N ALA A 114 26.08 -24.82 65.02
CA ALA A 114 27.39 -24.75 65.65
C ALA A 114 27.29 -25.21 67.11
N SER A 115 28.35 -25.83 67.63
CA SER A 115 28.47 -26.34 69.01
C SER A 115 28.11 -25.28 70.05
N SER A 116 28.54 -24.04 69.81
CA SER A 116 28.29 -22.89 70.67
C SER A 116 27.79 -21.71 69.84
N LEU A 117 26.54 -21.33 70.09
CA LEU A 117 25.81 -20.32 69.32
C LEU A 117 25.28 -19.26 70.28
N ALA A 118 25.43 -17.98 69.96
CA ALA A 118 24.88 -16.89 70.76
C ALA A 118 24.26 -15.81 69.88
N VAL A 119 23.40 -15.00 70.48
CA VAL A 119 22.85 -13.78 69.87
C VAL A 119 23.36 -12.60 70.66
N ASP A 120 24.08 -11.71 69.98
CA ASP A 120 24.50 -10.42 70.53
C ASP A 120 23.32 -9.43 70.49
N VAL A 121 22.78 -9.09 71.66
CA VAL A 121 21.68 -8.16 71.86
C VAL A 121 22.22 -6.92 72.58
N GLY A 122 22.66 -5.93 71.80
CA GLY A 122 23.16 -4.66 72.35
C GLY A 122 24.50 -4.77 73.09
N GLY A 123 25.38 -5.67 72.67
CA GLY A 123 26.68 -5.95 73.29
C GLY A 123 26.66 -7.11 74.29
N ILE A 124 25.47 -7.62 74.63
CA ILE A 124 25.29 -8.73 75.57
C ILE A 124 25.11 -10.01 74.77
N ALA A 125 26.02 -10.97 74.94
CA ALA A 125 25.92 -12.29 74.34
C ALA A 125 24.89 -13.14 75.11
N VAL A 126 23.82 -13.56 74.42
CA VAL A 126 22.83 -14.52 74.92
C VAL A 126 23.09 -15.87 74.25
N GLU A 127 23.56 -16.84 75.02
CA GLU A 127 23.82 -18.20 74.54
C GLU A 127 22.52 -18.88 74.12
N LEU A 128 22.50 -19.58 72.99
CA LEU A 128 21.37 -20.38 72.53
C LEU A 128 21.62 -21.83 72.89
N ASP A 129 20.84 -22.36 73.83
CA ASP A 129 20.96 -23.71 74.33
C ASP A 129 19.77 -24.58 73.92
N GLY A 130 20.06 -25.84 73.59
CA GLY A 130 19.10 -26.79 73.00
C GLY A 130 18.93 -26.69 71.48
N ASP A 131 17.87 -27.34 70.99
CA ASP A 131 17.55 -27.44 69.57
C ASP A 131 17.04 -26.11 69.00
N VAL A 132 17.37 -25.87 67.73
CA VAL A 132 17.10 -24.62 67.04
C VAL A 132 16.24 -24.86 65.79
N ASP A 133 15.07 -24.23 65.74
CA ASP A 133 14.23 -24.19 64.54
C ASP A 133 14.39 -22.85 63.80
N VAL A 134 14.90 -22.91 62.58
CA VAL A 134 15.02 -21.74 61.70
C VAL A 134 13.73 -21.58 60.90
N LEU A 135 12.96 -20.53 61.18
CA LEU A 135 11.74 -20.16 60.49
C LEU A 135 12.00 -19.58 59.07
N VAL A 136 10.92 -19.49 58.29
CA VAL A 136 10.90 -18.94 56.92
C VAL A 136 11.49 -17.52 56.88
N GLY A 137 12.44 -17.29 55.96
CA GLY A 137 13.02 -15.98 55.70
C GLY A 137 14.52 -15.83 55.87
N SER A 138 15.20 -16.89 56.28
CA SER A 138 16.66 -17.02 56.23
C SER A 138 17.16 -17.14 54.78
N ARG A 139 18.44 -17.46 54.56
CA ARG A 139 19.02 -17.60 53.21
C ARG A 139 18.47 -18.86 52.52
N GLU A 140 17.25 -18.77 51.99
CA GLU A 140 16.58 -19.84 51.24
C GLU A 140 17.08 -19.84 49.78
N ARG A 141 18.13 -20.63 49.51
CA ARG A 141 18.73 -20.70 48.17
C ARG A 141 17.83 -21.36 47.13
N LEU A 142 16.96 -22.28 47.52
CA LEU A 142 16.18 -23.08 46.58
C LEU A 142 14.68 -23.02 46.89
N PRO A 143 13.79 -22.86 45.88
CA PRO A 143 12.41 -23.31 46.06
C PRO A 143 12.44 -24.78 46.49
N GLY A 144 11.66 -25.14 47.51
CA GLY A 144 11.72 -26.48 48.07
C GLY A 144 11.72 -27.57 46.99
N ARG A 145 12.69 -28.48 47.06
CA ARG A 145 12.89 -29.54 46.06
C ARG A 145 12.31 -30.84 46.59
N ARG A 146 11.72 -31.64 45.68
CA ARG A 146 11.33 -33.00 46.03
C ARG A 146 12.55 -33.80 46.47
N VAL A 147 12.44 -34.56 47.55
CA VAL A 147 13.52 -35.41 48.06
C VAL A 147 14.09 -36.29 46.93
N GLY A 148 13.22 -36.96 46.16
CA GLY A 148 13.63 -37.80 45.04
C GLY A 148 14.26 -37.09 43.84
N ARG A 149 14.28 -35.75 43.81
CA ARG A 149 14.99 -34.93 42.80
C ARG A 149 16.17 -34.15 43.41
N THR A 150 16.43 -34.34 44.69
CA THR A 150 17.59 -33.76 45.37
C THR A 150 18.81 -34.60 44.99
N ARG A 151 19.99 -33.99 44.86
CA ARG A 151 21.21 -34.75 44.59
C ARG A 151 21.46 -35.75 45.73
N GLY A 152 21.92 -36.94 45.41
CA GLY A 152 22.09 -38.03 46.38
C GLY A 152 22.95 -37.64 47.58
N ASP A 153 23.98 -36.82 47.37
CA ASP A 153 24.84 -36.30 48.43
C ASP A 153 24.11 -35.37 49.40
N VAL A 154 23.22 -34.50 48.91
CA VAL A 154 22.40 -33.60 49.74
C VAL A 154 21.38 -34.42 50.52
N ALA A 155 20.69 -35.37 49.87
CA ALA A 155 19.72 -36.23 50.53
C ALA A 155 20.38 -37.09 51.62
N HIS A 156 21.58 -37.62 51.36
CA HIS A 156 22.36 -38.37 52.35
C HIS A 156 22.77 -37.50 53.54
N ARG A 157 23.18 -36.24 53.34
CA ARG A 157 23.48 -35.32 54.44
C ARG A 157 22.26 -35.02 55.31
N VAL A 158 21.10 -34.80 54.70
CA VAL A 158 19.85 -34.60 55.43
C VAL A 158 19.50 -35.85 56.24
N TRP A 159 19.66 -37.04 55.67
CA TRP A 159 19.43 -38.32 56.35
C TRP A 159 20.39 -38.54 57.51
N LEU A 160 21.70 -38.26 57.34
CA LEU A 160 22.69 -38.32 58.41
C LEU A 160 22.37 -37.33 59.54
N ALA A 161 22.00 -36.10 59.19
CA ALA A 161 21.60 -35.07 60.16
C ALA A 161 20.32 -35.46 60.93
N ALA A 162 19.46 -36.29 60.34
CA ALA A 162 18.28 -36.87 60.99
C ALA A 162 18.60 -38.11 61.86
N GLY A 163 19.88 -38.37 62.15
CA GLY A 163 20.31 -39.55 62.93
C GLY A 163 20.26 -40.87 62.17
N GLY A 164 20.07 -40.85 60.85
CA GLY A 164 20.07 -42.05 59.99
C GLY A 164 18.82 -42.94 60.12
N THR A 165 17.85 -42.58 60.96
CA THR A 165 16.64 -43.39 61.22
C THR A 165 15.41 -42.85 60.50
N GLU A 166 15.34 -41.53 60.26
CA GLU A 166 14.21 -40.91 59.58
C GLU A 166 14.45 -40.74 58.08
N THR A 167 13.57 -41.34 57.27
CA THR A 167 13.55 -41.14 55.82
C THR A 167 12.42 -40.18 55.44
N PHE A 168 12.77 -39.05 54.83
CA PHE A 168 11.80 -38.20 54.15
C PHE A 168 11.25 -38.94 52.92
N ASP A 169 9.94 -38.86 52.67
CA ASP A 169 9.33 -39.46 51.48
C ASP A 169 9.89 -38.77 50.23
N ALA A 170 10.26 -39.56 49.21
CA ALA A 170 10.71 -39.09 47.91
C ALA A 170 9.79 -38.02 47.28
N ARG A 171 8.49 -38.04 47.61
CA ARG A 171 7.47 -37.09 47.15
C ARG A 171 7.45 -35.77 47.91
N GLN A 172 7.92 -35.74 49.15
CA GLN A 172 7.93 -34.55 50.00
C GLN A 172 8.89 -33.49 49.44
N HIS A 173 8.54 -32.21 49.63
CA HIS A 173 9.40 -31.09 49.27
C HIS A 173 10.17 -30.63 50.52
N LEU A 174 11.50 -30.63 50.44
CA LEU A 174 12.37 -30.08 51.48
C LEU A 174 12.72 -28.63 51.18
N VAL A 175 12.59 -27.78 52.19
CA VAL A 175 13.08 -26.40 52.18
C VAL A 175 14.32 -26.32 53.05
N TYR A 176 15.43 -25.90 52.44
CA TYR A 176 16.70 -25.68 53.11
C TYR A 176 16.80 -24.23 53.56
N ARG A 177 17.09 -24.04 54.84
CA ARG A 177 17.18 -22.76 55.53
C ARG A 177 18.55 -22.66 56.18
N SER A 178 19.21 -21.51 56.09
CA SER A 178 20.53 -21.32 56.71
C SER A 178 20.74 -19.88 57.18
N LEU A 179 21.42 -19.74 58.31
CA LEU A 179 21.83 -18.48 58.92
C LEU A 179 23.36 -18.46 59.02
N GLN A 180 23.96 -17.32 58.72
CA GLN A 180 25.39 -17.09 58.83
C GLN A 180 25.73 -16.35 60.12
N PRO A 181 26.97 -16.49 60.63
CA PRO A 181 27.50 -15.55 61.61
C PRO A 181 27.38 -14.11 61.07
N GLY A 182 26.98 -13.17 61.94
CA GLY A 182 26.72 -11.78 61.58
C GLY A 182 25.32 -11.51 61.02
N ASP A 183 24.50 -12.52 60.73
CA ASP A 183 23.11 -12.29 60.32
C ASP A 183 22.30 -11.75 61.51
N ARG A 184 21.52 -10.68 61.26
CA ARG A 184 20.60 -10.12 62.25
C ARG A 184 19.33 -10.99 62.33
N VAL A 185 19.02 -11.47 63.53
CA VAL A 185 17.99 -12.48 63.79
C VAL A 185 17.03 -12.02 64.87
N ARG A 186 15.79 -12.49 64.77
CA ARG A 186 14.78 -12.47 65.83
C ARG A 186 14.67 -13.86 66.40
N VAL A 187 14.84 -14.00 67.71
CA VAL A 187 14.88 -15.30 68.40
C VAL A 187 13.84 -15.33 69.48
N ARG A 188 13.12 -16.45 69.63
CA ARG A 188 12.15 -16.68 70.71
C ARG A 188 12.49 -17.96 71.47
N GLY A 189 12.51 -17.86 72.79
CA GLY A 189 12.78 -18.97 73.70
C GLY A 189 12.59 -18.53 75.15
N ARG A 190 12.87 -19.43 76.09
CA ARG A 190 12.82 -19.10 77.53
C ARG A 190 14.15 -18.51 77.95
N LEU A 191 14.14 -17.33 78.57
CA LEU A 191 15.37 -16.67 79.01
C LEU A 191 15.75 -17.17 80.40
N GLU A 192 16.97 -17.62 80.57
CA GLU A 192 17.53 -18.07 81.83
C GLU A 192 18.82 -17.34 82.11
N ARG A 193 19.11 -17.14 83.40
CA ARG A 193 20.35 -16.55 83.86
C ARG A 193 21.15 -17.64 84.56
N VAL A 194 22.26 -18.04 83.96
CA VAL A 194 23.11 -19.10 84.49
C VAL A 194 24.25 -18.42 85.25
N ALA A 195 24.48 -18.84 86.50
CA ALA A 195 25.64 -18.41 87.27
C ALA A 195 26.91 -18.82 86.51
N ALA A 196 27.92 -17.95 86.46
CA ALA A 196 29.20 -18.32 85.86
C ALA A 196 29.78 -19.47 86.68
N VAL A 197 29.90 -20.65 86.06
CA VAL A 197 30.51 -21.83 86.70
C VAL A 197 32.02 -21.59 86.70
N GLY A 198 32.55 -21.17 87.85
CA GLY A 198 33.97 -20.85 88.05
C GLY A 198 34.14 -19.77 89.11
N ASP A 199 34.76 -20.17 90.24
CA ASP A 199 35.08 -19.43 91.47
C ASP A 199 33.97 -19.42 92.54
N ASP A 200 34.01 -20.46 93.37
CA ASP A 200 33.31 -20.63 94.65
C ASP A 200 33.71 -19.59 95.74
N GLU A 201 34.38 -18.48 95.38
CA GLU A 201 34.75 -17.42 96.32
C GLU A 201 34.05 -16.09 96.00
N LEU A 202 33.11 -15.74 96.89
CA LEU A 202 32.65 -14.38 97.23
C LEU A 202 31.62 -13.72 96.30
N GLY A 203 30.33 -14.04 96.51
CA GLY A 203 29.17 -13.17 96.85
C GLY A 203 28.94 -11.76 96.27
N TYR A 204 29.83 -11.17 95.46
CA TYR A 204 29.70 -9.78 94.98
C TYR A 204 29.59 -9.66 93.44
N ARG A 205 29.66 -10.78 92.70
CA ARG A 205 29.55 -10.82 91.22
C ARG A 205 28.25 -11.44 90.69
N GLU A 206 27.16 -11.41 91.46
CA GLU A 206 25.82 -11.81 90.97
C GLU A 206 25.34 -10.97 89.76
N LEU A 207 25.99 -9.83 89.46
CA LEU A 207 25.74 -9.03 88.26
C LEU A 207 26.36 -9.62 86.97
N GLY A 208 27.29 -10.58 87.06
CA GLY A 208 28.00 -11.18 85.92
C GLY A 208 27.38 -12.43 85.30
N GLY A 209 26.20 -12.88 85.75
CA GLY A 209 25.56 -14.09 85.23
C GLY A 209 25.35 -14.06 83.71
N ARG A 210 25.68 -15.17 83.03
CA ARG A 210 25.54 -15.30 81.57
C ARG A 210 24.07 -15.51 81.23
N TRP A 211 23.62 -14.85 80.17
CA TRP A 211 22.26 -15.03 79.65
C TRP A 211 22.23 -16.22 78.71
N ARG A 212 21.25 -17.10 78.91
CA ARG A 212 21.01 -18.27 78.07
C ARG A 212 19.55 -18.28 77.64
N LEU A 213 19.29 -18.66 76.40
CA LEU A 213 17.97 -18.86 75.86
C LEU A 213 17.78 -20.36 75.62
N THR A 214 16.89 -20.98 76.39
CA THR A 214 16.61 -22.43 76.36
C THR A 214 15.30 -22.73 75.63
N CYS A 215 15.12 -24.00 75.25
CA CYS A 215 13.86 -24.53 74.77
C CYS A 215 12.75 -24.39 75.82
N ASN A 216 11.51 -24.09 75.40
CA ASN A 216 10.36 -24.09 76.30
C ASN A 216 9.71 -25.48 76.28
N GLY A 217 10.21 -26.38 77.13
CA GLY A 217 9.83 -27.80 77.11
C GLY A 217 10.29 -28.48 75.82
N GLU A 218 9.37 -29.12 75.11
CA GLU A 218 9.64 -29.77 73.81
C GLU A 218 9.74 -28.78 72.64
N THR A 219 9.46 -27.49 72.86
CA THR A 219 9.51 -26.52 71.76
C THR A 219 10.92 -25.96 71.56
N PRO A 220 11.53 -26.15 70.37
CA PRO A 220 12.87 -25.67 70.10
C PRO A 220 12.92 -24.13 70.06
N VAL A 221 14.11 -23.58 70.24
CA VAL A 221 14.36 -22.14 70.11
C VAL A 221 14.11 -21.71 68.67
N LYS A 222 13.18 -20.77 68.46
CA LYS A 222 12.77 -20.34 67.11
C LYS A 222 13.57 -19.14 66.65
N LEU A 223 14.23 -19.24 65.50
CA LEU A 223 14.99 -18.15 64.87
C LEU A 223 14.38 -17.72 63.54
N ALA A 224 14.17 -16.41 63.34
CA ALA A 224 13.84 -15.83 62.05
C ALA A 224 14.85 -14.75 61.65
N TYR A 225 15.32 -14.78 60.41
CA TYR A 225 16.16 -13.70 59.87
C TYR A 225 15.38 -12.38 59.80
N GLU A 226 15.99 -11.27 60.22
CA GLU A 226 15.36 -9.94 60.22
C GLU A 226 15.56 -9.16 58.91
N GLY A 227 16.59 -9.49 58.12
CA GLY A 227 16.90 -8.84 56.84
C GLY A 227 15.96 -9.22 55.68
N ARG A 228 16.21 -8.72 54.47
CA ARG A 228 15.39 -9.11 53.29
C ARG A 228 15.72 -10.56 52.88
N PRO A 229 14.72 -11.41 52.59
CA PRO A 229 14.98 -12.79 52.20
C PRO A 229 15.89 -12.85 50.97
N GLN A 230 17.03 -13.53 51.11
CA GLN A 230 18.03 -13.66 50.05
C GLN A 230 17.69 -14.89 49.17
N ARG A 231 16.70 -14.75 48.30
CA ARG A 231 16.37 -15.81 47.34
C ARG A 231 17.31 -15.74 46.13
N VAL A 232 17.99 -16.85 45.82
CA VAL A 232 18.83 -16.99 44.62
C VAL A 232 17.92 -17.09 43.41
N GLY A 233 17.78 -15.97 42.69
CA GLY A 233 17.19 -15.86 41.35
C GLY A 233 15.77 -16.45 41.16
N PRO A 234 15.15 -16.19 40.00
CA PRO A 234 14.11 -17.07 39.49
C PRO A 234 14.76 -18.35 38.95
N ASP A 235 14.08 -19.48 39.08
CA ASP A 235 14.46 -20.69 38.36
C ASP A 235 14.24 -20.46 36.85
N HIS A 236 15.08 -21.05 35.98
CA HIS A 236 14.93 -20.95 34.52
C HIS A 236 13.55 -21.42 34.07
N SER A 237 12.99 -22.43 34.76
CA SER A 237 11.62 -22.90 34.55
C SER A 237 10.57 -21.79 34.76
N GLN A 238 10.75 -20.94 35.78
CA GLN A 238 9.86 -19.82 36.09
C GLN A 238 9.98 -18.70 35.07
N LEU A 239 11.20 -18.43 34.58
CA LEU A 239 11.41 -17.49 33.48
C LEU A 239 10.74 -18.00 32.19
N GLY A 240 10.82 -19.31 31.92
CA GLY A 240 10.12 -19.95 30.80
C GLY A 240 8.61 -19.83 30.90
N ILE A 241 8.03 -20.09 32.07
CA ILE A 241 6.60 -19.88 32.34
C ILE A 241 6.23 -18.40 32.18
N GLY A 242 7.05 -17.48 32.71
CA GLY A 242 6.84 -16.04 32.57
C GLY A 242 6.83 -15.59 31.11
N ALA A 243 7.78 -16.08 30.32
CA ALA A 243 7.85 -15.85 28.87
C ALA A 243 6.59 -16.39 28.17
N ALA A 244 6.17 -17.62 28.47
CA ALA A 244 4.97 -18.23 27.89
C ALA A 244 3.70 -17.43 28.23
N VAL A 245 3.54 -16.99 29.49
CA VAL A 245 2.45 -16.10 29.90
C VAL A 245 2.49 -14.77 29.13
N GLY A 246 3.68 -14.20 28.92
CA GLY A 246 3.87 -13.02 28.09
C GLY A 246 3.41 -13.22 26.64
N VAL A 247 3.80 -14.33 26.00
CA VAL A 247 3.35 -14.70 24.65
C VAL A 247 1.83 -14.86 24.59
N ILE A 248 1.24 -15.56 25.55
CA ILE A 248 -0.22 -15.78 25.61
C ILE A 248 -0.96 -14.45 25.81
N ALA A 249 -0.49 -13.58 26.71
CA ALA A 249 -1.08 -12.26 26.94
C ALA A 249 -0.99 -11.37 25.68
N PHE A 250 0.14 -11.40 24.99
CA PHE A 250 0.32 -10.72 23.71
C PHE A 250 -0.66 -11.25 22.65
N ALA A 251 -0.76 -12.58 22.49
CA ALA A 251 -1.70 -13.19 21.56
C ALA A 251 -3.16 -12.80 21.86
N MET A 252 -3.57 -12.84 23.14
CA MET A 252 -4.92 -12.45 23.57
C MET A 252 -5.22 -10.97 23.34
N ALA A 253 -4.24 -10.08 23.46
CA ALA A 253 -4.44 -8.64 23.23
C ALA A 253 -4.46 -8.29 21.73
N PHE A 254 -3.53 -8.83 20.94
CA PHE A 254 -3.27 -8.35 19.59
C PHE A 254 -3.98 -9.16 18.48
N LEU A 255 -4.24 -10.46 18.67
CA LEU A 255 -4.96 -11.24 17.64
C LEU A 255 -6.42 -10.79 17.49
N PRO A 256 -7.21 -10.62 18.57
CA PRO A 256 -8.59 -10.13 18.44
C PRO A 256 -8.64 -8.70 17.91
N LEU A 257 -7.66 -7.87 18.27
CA LEU A 257 -7.56 -6.50 17.76
C LEU A 257 -7.34 -6.48 16.24
N GLY A 258 -6.50 -7.37 15.72
CA GLY A 258 -6.29 -7.55 14.28
C GLY A 258 -7.56 -7.99 13.54
N GLU A 259 -8.27 -8.99 14.07
CA GLU A 259 -9.53 -9.49 13.51
C GLU A 259 -10.65 -8.44 13.56
N LEU A 260 -10.83 -7.75 14.69
CA LEU A 260 -11.80 -6.66 14.83
C LEU A 260 -11.50 -5.50 13.87
N SER A 261 -10.23 -5.18 13.69
CA SER A 261 -9.80 -4.13 12.75
C SER A 261 -10.04 -4.55 11.30
N LEU A 262 -9.78 -5.80 10.95
CA LEU A 262 -10.09 -6.34 9.62
C LEU A 262 -11.61 -6.32 9.37
N ARG A 263 -12.41 -6.81 10.33
CA ARG A 263 -13.88 -6.81 10.22
C ARG A 263 -14.44 -5.40 10.03
N ARG A 264 -13.98 -4.42 10.82
CA ARG A 264 -14.37 -3.02 10.66
C ARG A 264 -13.95 -2.46 9.29
N ALA A 265 -12.76 -2.81 8.82
CA ALA A 265 -12.27 -2.40 7.51
C ALA A 265 -13.06 -3.03 6.34
N THR A 266 -13.64 -4.22 6.55
CA THR A 266 -14.43 -4.92 5.51
C THR A 266 -15.93 -4.70 5.58
N ALA A 267 -16.48 -4.29 6.72
CA ALA A 267 -17.92 -4.23 6.96
C ALA A 267 -18.64 -3.17 6.11
N ASP A 268 -17.94 -2.14 5.61
CA ASP A 268 -18.57 -1.05 4.87
C ASP A 268 -17.66 -0.52 3.75
N PRO A 269 -17.52 -1.26 2.64
CA PRO A 269 -16.68 -0.87 1.52
C PRO A 269 -17.17 0.42 0.84
N GLU A 270 -18.46 0.73 0.94
CA GLU A 270 -19.05 1.95 0.36
C GLU A 270 -18.66 3.20 1.16
N ARG A 271 -18.70 3.15 2.51
CA ARG A 271 -18.18 4.26 3.34
C ARG A 271 -16.69 4.52 3.10
N LEU A 272 -15.92 3.48 2.82
CA LEU A 272 -14.51 3.61 2.44
C LEU A 272 -14.33 4.34 1.12
N GLN A 273 -15.13 3.98 0.12
CA GLN A 273 -15.06 4.59 -1.20
C GLN A 273 -15.40 6.09 -1.09
N ASN A 274 -16.47 6.44 -0.37
CA ASN A 274 -16.88 7.83 -0.18
C ASN A 274 -15.89 8.62 0.69
N GLY A 275 -15.40 8.04 1.80
CA GLY A 275 -14.43 8.69 2.70
C GLY A 275 -13.01 8.84 2.12
N LEU A 276 -12.65 8.08 1.09
CA LEU A 276 -11.41 8.27 0.34
C LEU A 276 -11.55 9.38 -0.72
N LEU A 277 -12.72 9.50 -1.35
CA LEU A 277 -13.01 10.38 -2.49
C LEU A 277 -13.37 11.81 -2.07
N ASP A 278 -14.10 12.00 -0.98
CA ASP A 278 -14.52 13.33 -0.53
C ASP A 278 -13.41 14.01 0.28
N ALA A 279 -12.68 14.90 -0.40
CA ALA A 279 -11.65 15.75 0.18
C ALA A 279 -12.23 16.93 0.98
N VAL A 280 -13.29 16.71 1.77
CA VAL A 280 -13.77 17.73 2.71
C VAL A 280 -12.91 17.63 3.98
N PRO A 281 -12.09 18.63 4.31
CA PRO A 281 -11.25 18.61 5.50
C PRO A 281 -12.15 18.75 6.73
N GLY A 282 -12.39 17.67 7.48
CA GLY A 282 -13.13 17.77 8.75
C GLY A 282 -13.69 16.48 9.35
N GLU A 283 -13.89 15.41 8.57
CA GLU A 283 -14.59 14.24 9.11
C GLU A 283 -13.66 13.29 9.90
N ARG A 284 -13.92 13.18 11.21
CA ARG A 284 -13.31 12.19 12.14
C ARG A 284 -13.35 10.76 11.58
N ASN A 285 -14.38 10.42 10.80
CA ASN A 285 -14.59 9.09 10.20
C ASN A 285 -13.44 8.62 9.28
N ARG A 286 -12.67 9.53 8.67
CA ARG A 286 -11.54 9.17 7.79
C ARG A 286 -10.35 8.59 8.56
N ARG A 287 -10.13 9.05 9.81
CA ARG A 287 -9.03 8.56 10.65
C ARG A 287 -9.29 7.12 11.08
N ASP A 288 -10.49 6.81 11.51
CA ASP A 288 -10.83 5.50 12.10
C ASP A 288 -10.67 4.34 11.10
N LEU A 289 -11.09 4.55 9.85
CA LEU A 289 -10.99 3.54 8.79
C LEU A 289 -9.55 3.34 8.31
N SER A 290 -8.78 4.42 8.18
CA SER A 290 -7.35 4.32 7.84
C SER A 290 -6.55 3.63 8.95
N VAL A 291 -6.89 3.89 10.22
CA VAL A 291 -6.29 3.24 11.38
C VAL A 291 -6.66 1.76 11.43
N ALA A 292 -7.91 1.38 11.13
CA ALA A 292 -8.33 -0.02 11.08
C ALA A 292 -7.54 -0.82 10.04
N PHE A 293 -7.34 -0.29 8.82
CA PHE A 293 -6.47 -0.93 7.83
C PHE A 293 -5.00 -0.95 8.25
N ALA A 294 -4.50 0.11 8.91
CA ALA A 294 -3.13 0.14 9.43
C ALA A 294 -2.90 -0.97 10.46
N ILE A 295 -3.82 -1.13 11.41
CA ILE A 295 -3.74 -2.17 12.44
C ILE A 295 -3.88 -3.56 11.82
N ALA A 296 -4.85 -3.77 10.93
CA ALA A 296 -5.06 -5.06 10.27
C ALA A 296 -3.88 -5.49 9.37
N SER A 297 -3.21 -4.53 8.72
CA SER A 297 -2.02 -4.79 7.89
C SER A 297 -0.73 -4.95 8.70
N ALA A 298 -0.68 -4.41 9.91
CA ALA A 298 0.40 -4.67 10.86
C ALA A 298 0.31 -6.08 11.47
N THR A 299 -0.89 -6.67 11.57
CA THR A 299 -1.10 -8.00 12.12
C THR A 299 -0.73 -9.12 11.14
N PRO A 300 0.24 -10.01 11.46
CA PRO A 300 0.76 -11.02 10.52
C PRO A 300 -0.30 -11.92 9.88
N LEU A 301 -1.27 -12.41 10.67
CA LEU A 301 -2.32 -13.32 10.18
C LEU A 301 -3.27 -12.67 9.17
N HIS A 302 -3.46 -11.35 9.26
CA HIS A 302 -4.44 -10.63 8.44
C HIS A 302 -3.78 -9.73 7.39
N ARG A 303 -2.45 -9.58 7.42
CA ARG A 303 -1.70 -8.67 6.55
C ARG A 303 -2.03 -8.86 5.07
N ALA A 304 -1.94 -10.08 4.55
CA ALA A 304 -2.19 -10.36 3.14
C ALA A 304 -3.64 -10.00 2.74
N ARG A 305 -4.64 -10.39 3.56
CA ARG A 305 -6.04 -10.07 3.31
C ARG A 305 -6.33 -8.57 3.40
N ALA A 306 -5.77 -7.89 4.40
CA ALA A 306 -5.92 -6.46 4.59
C ALA A 306 -5.32 -5.67 3.42
N LEU A 307 -4.12 -6.03 2.96
CA LEU A 307 -3.47 -5.40 1.80
C LEU A 307 -4.21 -5.67 0.49
N ALA A 308 -4.77 -6.88 0.30
CA ALA A 308 -5.58 -7.20 -0.87
C ALA A 308 -6.92 -6.44 -0.88
N ASN A 309 -7.55 -6.29 0.29
CA ASN A 309 -8.77 -5.49 0.41
C ASN A 309 -8.48 -4.00 0.20
N LEU A 310 -7.39 -3.48 0.75
CA LEU A 310 -6.98 -2.09 0.56
C LEU A 310 -6.74 -1.79 -0.92
N GLU A 311 -6.04 -2.67 -1.64
CA GLU A 311 -5.84 -2.55 -3.08
C GLU A 311 -7.16 -2.56 -3.85
N ARG A 312 -8.04 -3.54 -3.59
CA ARG A 312 -9.36 -3.61 -4.24
C ARG A 312 -10.17 -2.34 -4.00
N THR A 313 -10.11 -1.78 -2.80
CA THR A 313 -10.77 -0.51 -2.47
C THR A 313 -10.12 0.65 -3.20
N LEU A 314 -8.79 0.73 -3.23
CA LEU A 314 -8.07 1.76 -3.96
C LEU A 314 -8.39 1.68 -5.45
N ASP A 315 -8.44 0.49 -6.05
CA ASP A 315 -8.78 0.26 -7.46
C ASP A 315 -10.21 0.68 -7.82
N ARG A 316 -11.17 0.47 -6.91
CA ARG A 316 -12.57 0.91 -7.07
C ARG A 316 -12.74 2.42 -6.89
N ALA A 317 -11.91 3.05 -6.07
CA ALA A 317 -11.88 4.50 -5.95
C ALA A 317 -11.28 5.09 -7.25
N CYS A 318 -12.11 5.25 -8.28
CA CYS A 318 -11.77 5.77 -9.60
C CYS A 318 -11.19 7.21 -9.61
N ALA A 319 -10.92 7.82 -8.45
CA ALA A 319 -10.25 9.12 -8.41
C ALA A 319 -8.77 8.99 -8.71
N PHE A 320 -8.37 9.65 -9.80
CA PHE A 320 -6.98 9.93 -10.16
C PHE A 320 -6.35 11.04 -9.29
N GLY A 321 -6.69 11.09 -8.00
CA GLY A 321 -6.10 12.05 -7.07
C GLY A 321 -4.65 11.67 -6.71
N GLU A 322 -3.79 12.68 -6.52
CA GLU A 322 -2.37 12.49 -6.14
C GLU A 322 -2.20 11.65 -4.87
N ALA A 323 -3.12 11.79 -3.90
CA ALA A 323 -3.13 11.00 -2.67
C ALA A 323 -3.38 9.50 -2.94
N THR A 324 -4.37 9.17 -3.76
CA THR A 324 -4.70 7.79 -4.14
C THR A 324 -3.57 7.17 -4.95
N PHE A 325 -2.99 7.93 -5.90
CA PHE A 325 -1.82 7.51 -6.66
C PHE A 325 -0.64 7.17 -5.73
N THR A 326 -0.30 8.09 -4.82
CA THR A 326 0.80 7.89 -3.86
C THR A 326 0.57 6.65 -3.00
N GLN A 327 -0.66 6.42 -2.53
CA GLN A 327 -1.02 5.23 -1.74
C GLN A 327 -0.90 3.93 -2.56
N ARG A 328 -1.36 3.92 -3.82
CA ARG A 328 -1.25 2.74 -4.70
C ARG A 328 0.22 2.42 -5.02
N VAL A 329 1.03 3.42 -5.32
CA VAL A 329 2.48 3.27 -5.55
C VAL A 329 3.18 2.71 -4.30
N GLN A 330 2.89 3.28 -3.12
CA GLN A 330 3.45 2.76 -1.86
C GLN A 330 3.03 1.32 -1.60
N LEU A 331 1.74 0.99 -1.80
CA LEU A 331 1.23 -0.35 -1.61
C LEU A 331 1.92 -1.36 -2.53
N SER A 332 2.11 -1.00 -3.80
CA SER A 332 2.80 -1.82 -4.79
C SER A 332 4.28 -2.04 -4.44
N ARG A 333 4.98 -0.98 -4.02
CA ARG A 333 6.38 -1.07 -3.52
C ARG A 333 6.52 -2.01 -2.34
N MET A 334 5.60 -1.93 -1.37
CA MET A 334 5.63 -2.78 -0.17
C MET A 334 5.40 -4.27 -0.48
N ARG A 335 4.84 -4.59 -1.65
CA ARG A 335 4.70 -5.96 -2.14
C ARG A 335 5.90 -6.44 -2.96
N GLY A 336 6.84 -5.56 -3.28
CA GLY A 336 7.91 -5.84 -4.23
C GLY A 336 7.43 -5.98 -5.67
N ASP A 337 6.20 -5.54 -6.00
CA ASP A 337 5.68 -5.57 -7.37
C ASP A 337 6.14 -4.33 -8.13
N CYS A 338 7.42 -4.34 -8.51
CA CYS A 338 8.06 -3.30 -9.29
C CYS A 338 7.32 -3.04 -10.61
N ARG A 339 6.89 -4.09 -11.30
CA ARG A 339 6.21 -3.98 -12.60
C ARG A 339 4.87 -3.27 -12.48
N HIS A 340 4.10 -3.59 -11.44
CA HIS A 340 2.85 -2.90 -11.17
C HIS A 340 3.07 -1.44 -10.75
N THR A 341 4.10 -1.17 -9.93
CA THR A 341 4.47 0.20 -9.50
C THR A 341 4.79 1.10 -10.70
N VAL A 342 5.65 0.62 -11.59
CA VAL A 342 6.04 1.31 -12.83
C VAL A 342 4.81 1.51 -13.72
N ARG A 343 3.96 0.48 -13.87
CA ARG A 343 2.73 0.59 -14.65
C ARG A 343 1.79 1.67 -14.10
N LEU A 344 1.63 1.77 -12.77
CA LEU A 344 0.84 2.83 -12.14
C LEU A 344 1.43 4.21 -12.47
N MET A 345 2.74 4.39 -12.33
CA MET A 345 3.42 5.66 -12.67
C MET A 345 3.23 6.03 -14.15
N LEU A 346 3.37 5.07 -15.06
CA LEU A 346 3.16 5.27 -16.49
C LEU A 346 1.71 5.66 -16.83
N VAL A 347 0.72 5.02 -16.20
CA VAL A 347 -0.72 5.34 -16.38
C VAL A 347 -1.00 6.77 -15.93
N HIS A 348 -0.36 7.22 -14.85
CA HIS A 348 -0.48 8.58 -14.32
C HIS A 348 0.48 9.59 -14.96
N ARG A 349 1.17 9.22 -16.06
CA ARG A 349 2.11 10.08 -16.81
C ARG A 349 3.30 10.60 -15.99
N ARG A 350 3.69 9.89 -14.93
CA ARG A 350 4.88 10.17 -14.10
C ARG A 350 6.08 9.41 -14.66
N TYR A 351 6.48 9.76 -15.88
CA TYR A 351 7.44 8.97 -16.67
C TYR A 351 8.86 8.98 -16.07
N GLU A 352 9.29 10.10 -15.49
CA GLU A 352 10.60 10.20 -14.81
C GLU A 352 10.64 9.31 -13.55
N ASP A 353 9.59 9.39 -12.72
CA ASP A 353 9.43 8.53 -11.54
C ASP A 353 9.43 7.05 -11.94
N ALA A 354 8.73 6.70 -13.02
CA ALA A 354 8.67 5.34 -13.56
C ALA A 354 10.04 4.83 -14.00
N LEU A 355 10.85 5.67 -14.66
CA LEU A 355 12.20 5.33 -15.10
C LEU A 355 13.10 5.09 -13.89
N GLY A 356 13.08 6.00 -12.92
CA GLY A 356 13.85 5.87 -11.69
C GLY A 356 13.45 4.65 -10.85
N GLU A 357 12.19 4.22 -10.90
CA GLU A 357 11.74 2.97 -10.26
C GLU A 357 12.19 1.73 -11.03
N GLN A 358 12.10 1.72 -12.38
CA GLN A 358 12.59 0.61 -13.20
C GLN A 358 14.07 0.35 -12.98
N LEU A 359 14.89 1.40 -12.98
CA LEU A 359 16.33 1.29 -12.74
C LEU A 359 16.62 0.75 -11.34
N ARG A 360 15.89 1.21 -10.31
CA ARG A 360 16.01 0.67 -8.93
C ARG A 360 15.62 -0.80 -8.82
N CYS A 361 14.60 -1.20 -9.57
CA CYS A 361 14.11 -2.57 -9.60
C CYS A 361 15.00 -3.51 -10.43
N GLY A 362 16.07 -2.98 -11.05
CA GLY A 362 16.93 -3.75 -11.94
C GLY A 362 16.21 -4.25 -13.18
N ASP A 363 15.12 -3.58 -13.61
CA ASP A 363 14.49 -3.88 -14.90
C ASP A 363 15.46 -3.47 -16.01
N PRO A 364 16.01 -4.43 -16.77
CA PRO A 364 17.04 -4.15 -17.77
C PRO A 364 16.49 -3.35 -18.94
N THR A 365 15.16 -3.23 -19.09
CA THR A 365 14.56 -2.74 -20.34
C THR A 365 13.55 -1.59 -20.12
N PRO A 366 13.99 -0.40 -19.67
CA PRO A 366 13.11 0.76 -19.51
C PRO A 366 12.68 1.41 -20.85
N ILE A 367 12.74 0.65 -21.95
CA ILE A 367 12.54 1.10 -23.34
C ILE A 367 11.20 1.81 -23.49
N HIS A 368 10.12 1.25 -22.93
CA HIS A 368 8.80 1.88 -23.04
C HIS A 368 8.73 3.23 -22.33
N THR A 369 9.39 3.35 -21.18
CA THR A 369 9.40 4.58 -20.38
C THR A 369 10.27 5.66 -21.02
N LEU A 370 11.44 5.29 -21.54
CA LEU A 370 12.33 6.17 -22.29
C LEU A 370 11.64 6.72 -23.56
N LEU A 371 10.92 5.87 -24.30
CA LEU A 371 10.13 6.33 -25.45
C LEU A 371 9.00 7.29 -25.05
N LYS A 372 8.42 7.16 -23.86
CA LYS A 372 7.39 8.10 -23.36
C LYS A 372 7.99 9.43 -22.90
N LEU A 373 9.24 9.44 -22.46
CA LEU A 373 10.00 10.65 -22.15
C LEU A 373 10.52 11.37 -23.40
N GLY A 374 10.55 10.69 -24.55
CA GLY A 374 11.16 11.23 -25.77
C GLY A 374 12.67 11.00 -25.85
N GLU A 375 13.23 10.19 -24.95
CA GLU A 375 14.65 9.84 -24.88
C GLU A 375 14.99 8.71 -25.86
N ILE A 376 14.83 8.98 -27.16
CA ILE A 376 14.92 7.95 -28.22
C ILE A 376 16.34 7.36 -28.32
N ALA A 377 17.38 8.18 -28.14
CA ALA A 377 18.77 7.73 -28.14
C ALA A 377 19.08 6.78 -26.97
N ALA A 378 18.59 7.09 -25.77
CA ALA A 378 18.72 6.22 -24.61
C ALA A 378 17.90 4.92 -24.79
N ALA A 379 16.70 5.00 -25.37
CA ALA A 379 15.89 3.83 -25.69
C ALA A 379 16.59 2.90 -26.71
N SER A 380 17.22 3.47 -27.74
CA SER A 380 18.05 2.76 -28.72
C SER A 380 19.25 2.07 -28.05
N SER A 381 19.95 2.77 -27.15
CA SER A 381 21.07 2.21 -26.41
C SER A 381 20.66 1.06 -25.50
N ALA A 382 19.54 1.20 -24.78
CA ALA A 382 18.98 0.15 -23.93
C ALA A 382 18.55 -1.10 -24.75
N LEU A 383 18.00 -0.89 -25.94
CA LEU A 383 17.66 -1.95 -26.89
C LEU A 383 18.89 -2.70 -27.43
N ALA A 384 19.99 -1.99 -27.66
CA ALA A 384 21.23 -2.62 -28.10
C ALA A 384 21.83 -3.50 -26.99
N ALA A 385 21.77 -3.06 -25.73
CA ALA A 385 22.22 -3.84 -24.58
C ALA A 385 21.33 -5.06 -24.30
N HIS A 386 20.03 -4.94 -24.56
CA HIS A 386 19.04 -5.98 -24.29
C HIS A 386 18.16 -6.22 -25.53
N PRO A 387 18.68 -6.96 -26.53
CA PRO A 387 17.97 -7.18 -27.78
C PRO A 387 16.66 -7.97 -27.53
N PRO A 388 15.54 -7.55 -28.12
CA PRO A 388 14.25 -8.19 -27.92
C PRO A 388 14.20 -9.61 -28.49
N GLU A 389 13.63 -10.54 -27.71
CA GLU A 389 13.52 -11.95 -28.10
C GLU A 389 12.35 -12.22 -29.04
N THR A 390 11.26 -11.47 -28.89
CA THR A 390 10.03 -11.68 -29.68
C THR A 390 10.10 -10.97 -31.04
N PRO A 391 9.54 -11.54 -32.12
CA PRO A 391 9.50 -10.87 -33.43
C PRO A 391 8.77 -9.52 -33.41
N ALA A 392 7.73 -9.39 -32.57
CA ALA A 392 6.98 -8.14 -32.45
C ALA A 392 7.82 -7.03 -31.81
N ASP A 393 8.58 -7.36 -30.77
CA ASP A 393 9.45 -6.40 -30.09
C ASP A 393 10.70 -6.10 -30.94
N ARG A 394 11.20 -7.07 -31.72
CA ARG A 394 12.24 -6.81 -32.73
C ARG A 394 11.81 -5.75 -33.73
N ARG A 395 10.61 -5.85 -34.29
CA ARG A 395 10.10 -4.83 -35.22
C ARG A 395 9.98 -3.45 -34.56
N ARG A 396 9.55 -3.38 -33.31
CA ARG A 396 9.47 -2.11 -32.55
C ARG A 396 10.87 -1.53 -32.32
N ALA A 397 11.83 -2.35 -31.91
CA ALA A 397 13.20 -1.94 -31.69
C ALA A 397 13.88 -1.42 -32.96
N ALA A 398 13.66 -2.10 -34.09
CA ALA A 398 14.16 -1.65 -35.38
C ALA A 398 13.65 -0.24 -35.73
N VAL A 399 12.37 0.06 -35.44
CA VAL A 399 11.83 1.42 -35.61
C VAL A 399 12.53 2.43 -34.70
N VAL A 400 12.82 2.08 -33.44
CA VAL A 400 13.54 2.98 -32.52
C VAL A 400 14.95 3.27 -33.03
N HIS A 401 15.70 2.26 -33.46
CA HIS A 401 17.04 2.46 -34.05
C HIS A 401 16.98 3.34 -35.31
N LEU A 402 15.99 3.12 -36.18
CA LEU A 402 15.78 3.97 -37.36
C LEU A 402 15.47 5.43 -37.02
N LEU A 403 14.69 5.68 -35.96
CA LEU A 403 14.37 7.05 -35.50
C LEU A 403 15.60 7.80 -34.97
N VAL A 404 16.63 7.08 -34.50
CA VAL A 404 17.92 7.66 -34.06
C VAL A 404 18.94 7.74 -35.21
N GLY A 405 18.59 7.22 -36.39
CA GLY A 405 19.50 7.14 -37.54
C GLY A 405 20.47 5.95 -37.51
N ASP A 406 20.31 5.01 -36.58
CA ASP A 406 21.14 3.80 -36.48
C ASP A 406 20.58 2.69 -37.39
N HIS A 407 20.77 2.87 -38.69
CA HIS A 407 20.30 1.93 -39.71
C HIS A 407 20.97 0.57 -39.58
N THR A 408 22.22 0.52 -39.12
CA THR A 408 23.00 -0.71 -38.92
C THR A 408 22.44 -1.58 -37.80
N ALA A 409 22.10 -1.00 -36.65
CA ALA A 409 21.47 -1.75 -35.57
C ALA A 409 20.07 -2.24 -35.98
N ALA A 410 19.29 -1.40 -36.69
CA ALA A 410 17.99 -1.78 -37.20
C ALA A 410 18.05 -2.99 -38.16
N THR A 411 18.98 -2.99 -39.12
CA THR A 411 19.13 -4.10 -40.08
C THR A 411 19.71 -5.35 -39.45
N SER A 412 20.69 -5.21 -38.57
CA SER A 412 21.23 -6.33 -37.77
C SER A 412 20.14 -7.03 -36.98
N LEU A 413 19.32 -6.26 -36.28
CA LEU A 413 18.24 -6.76 -35.44
C LEU A 413 17.14 -7.46 -36.25
N LEU A 414 16.79 -6.95 -37.43
CA LEU A 414 15.85 -7.59 -38.35
C LEU A 414 16.42 -8.84 -39.05
N ARG A 415 17.75 -9.02 -39.06
CA ARG A 415 18.43 -10.20 -39.62
C ARG A 415 18.69 -11.32 -38.62
N GLN A 416 18.45 -11.09 -37.33
CA GLN A 416 18.68 -12.09 -36.28
C GLN A 416 17.98 -13.43 -36.57
N ARG A 417 18.56 -14.51 -36.02
CA ARG A 417 18.04 -15.87 -36.16
C ARG A 417 16.60 -15.93 -35.62
N GLY A 418 15.68 -16.46 -36.40
CA GLY A 418 14.24 -16.46 -36.08
C GLY A 418 13.45 -15.28 -36.67
N SER A 419 14.08 -14.37 -37.41
CA SER A 419 13.34 -13.39 -38.22
C SER A 419 12.56 -14.05 -39.35
N SER A 420 11.39 -13.50 -39.65
CA SER A 420 10.55 -13.89 -40.78
C SER A 420 11.21 -13.52 -42.12
N ALA A 421 10.74 -14.15 -43.22
CA ALA A 421 11.18 -13.77 -44.56
C ALA A 421 10.90 -12.28 -44.85
N THR A 422 9.78 -11.76 -44.35
CA THR A 422 9.41 -10.34 -44.46
C THR A 422 10.41 -9.43 -43.76
N GLU A 423 10.80 -9.73 -42.52
CA GLU A 423 11.78 -8.93 -41.76
C GLU A 423 13.15 -8.94 -42.42
N ARG A 424 13.58 -10.07 -43.00
CA ARG A 424 14.81 -10.15 -43.78
C ARG A 424 14.75 -9.33 -45.07
N CYS A 425 13.63 -9.38 -45.80
CA CYS A 425 13.44 -8.54 -46.99
C CYS A 425 13.45 -7.06 -46.64
N ILE A 426 12.88 -6.69 -45.49
CA ILE A 426 12.93 -5.33 -44.98
C ILE A 426 14.37 -4.90 -44.68
N ALA A 427 15.15 -5.74 -44.00
CA ALA A 427 16.54 -5.43 -43.69
C ALA A 427 17.37 -5.25 -44.98
N ASP A 428 17.16 -6.10 -45.98
CA ASP A 428 17.81 -5.99 -47.28
C ASP A 428 17.37 -4.70 -48.02
N ALA A 429 16.12 -4.25 -47.88
CA ALA A 429 15.65 -2.99 -48.47
C ALA A 429 16.24 -1.75 -47.77
N LEU A 430 16.39 -1.78 -46.45
CA LEU A 430 17.05 -0.73 -45.69
C LEU A 430 18.53 -0.59 -46.10
N ASP A 431 19.25 -1.69 -46.25
CA ASP A 431 20.64 -1.68 -46.71
C ASP A 431 20.81 -1.03 -48.08
N VAL A 432 19.92 -1.34 -49.04
CA VAL A 432 19.89 -0.68 -50.36
C VAL A 432 19.59 0.81 -50.23
N ALA A 433 18.64 1.20 -49.38
CA ALA A 433 18.22 2.60 -49.22
C ALA A 433 19.26 3.48 -48.52
N PHE A 434 20.08 2.88 -47.65
CA PHE A 434 21.09 3.59 -46.85
C PHE A 434 22.52 3.36 -47.32
N GLY A 435 22.73 2.63 -48.42
CA GLY A 435 24.04 2.52 -49.07
C GLY A 435 24.95 1.43 -48.51
N ASN A 436 24.45 0.55 -47.64
CA ASN A 436 25.21 -0.54 -47.05
C ASN A 436 25.13 -1.77 -47.95
N ASP A 437 26.26 -2.21 -48.53
CA ASP A 437 26.36 -3.47 -49.30
C ASP A 437 25.26 -3.57 -50.40
N VAL A 438 25.08 -2.46 -51.13
CA VAL A 438 23.92 -2.25 -52.03
C VAL A 438 23.76 -3.38 -53.04
N ASP A 439 24.85 -3.81 -53.67
CA ASP A 439 24.76 -4.81 -54.74
C ASP A 439 24.41 -6.20 -54.21
N ALA A 440 24.97 -6.61 -53.08
CA ALA A 440 24.60 -7.88 -52.47
C ALA A 440 23.19 -7.82 -51.85
N ALA A 441 22.78 -6.68 -51.29
CA ALA A 441 21.42 -6.47 -50.79
C ALA A 441 20.38 -6.51 -51.93
N ARG A 442 20.67 -5.89 -53.09
CA ARG A 442 19.85 -6.01 -54.30
C ARG A 442 19.76 -7.45 -54.80
N ALA A 443 20.88 -8.19 -54.80
CA ALA A 443 20.89 -9.59 -55.18
C ALA A 443 20.06 -10.47 -54.23
N ARG A 444 20.15 -10.23 -52.90
CA ARG A 444 19.33 -10.90 -51.88
C ARG A 444 17.84 -10.60 -52.06
N LEU A 445 17.47 -9.33 -52.29
CA LEU A 445 16.08 -8.91 -52.56
C LEU A 445 15.50 -9.58 -53.81
N ARG A 446 16.24 -9.62 -54.91
CA ARG A 446 15.81 -10.28 -56.15
C ARG A 446 15.55 -11.78 -55.98
N ARG A 447 16.34 -12.44 -55.11
CA ARG A 447 16.17 -13.88 -54.83
C ARG A 447 15.01 -14.19 -53.88
N ARG A 448 14.68 -13.27 -52.94
CA ARG A 448 13.74 -13.54 -51.83
C ARG A 448 12.38 -12.90 -51.99
N ALA A 449 12.28 -11.74 -52.64
CA ALA A 449 11.03 -11.03 -52.81
C ALA A 449 10.32 -11.47 -54.09
N ARG A 450 8.98 -11.54 -54.05
CA ARG A 450 8.18 -11.73 -55.26
C ARG A 450 8.47 -10.58 -56.24
N PRO A 451 8.49 -10.82 -57.57
CA PRO A 451 8.82 -9.78 -58.56
C PRO A 451 8.01 -8.50 -58.44
N SER A 452 6.72 -8.62 -58.06
CA SER A 452 5.81 -7.50 -57.82
C SER A 452 6.19 -6.60 -56.62
N ILE A 453 7.00 -7.11 -55.69
CA ILE A 453 7.48 -6.39 -54.50
C ILE A 453 8.93 -5.92 -54.70
N ALA A 454 9.76 -6.74 -55.34
CA ALA A 454 11.18 -6.44 -55.59
C ALA A 454 11.36 -5.21 -56.49
N THR A 455 10.58 -5.10 -57.56
CA THR A 455 10.71 -4.04 -58.57
C THR A 455 10.51 -2.63 -58.00
N PRO A 456 9.46 -2.33 -57.21
CA PRO A 456 9.30 -1.02 -56.59
C PRO A 456 10.33 -0.71 -55.48
N LEU A 457 10.85 -1.71 -54.75
CA LEU A 457 11.86 -1.52 -53.72
C LEU A 457 13.27 -1.24 -54.28
N LEU A 458 13.53 -1.66 -55.52
CA LEU A 458 14.82 -1.49 -56.20
C LEU A 458 14.92 -0.17 -56.99
N ALA A 459 13.84 0.62 -57.09
CA ALA A 459 13.85 1.90 -57.77
C ALA A 459 14.72 2.94 -57.03
N PRO A 460 15.44 3.84 -57.72
CA PRO A 460 16.41 4.77 -57.11
C PRO A 460 15.80 5.85 -56.20
N THR A 461 14.48 5.99 -56.14
CA THR A 461 13.75 6.95 -55.28
C THR A 461 13.30 6.34 -53.93
N SER A 462 13.93 5.27 -53.46
CA SER A 462 13.32 4.34 -52.49
C SER A 462 13.55 4.58 -50.99
N ARG A 463 14.23 5.64 -50.54
CA ARG A 463 14.33 5.94 -49.08
C ARG A 463 12.96 6.08 -48.40
N PRO A 464 11.99 6.86 -48.94
CA PRO A 464 10.64 6.96 -48.38
C PRO A 464 9.84 5.67 -48.61
N CYS A 465 10.03 4.99 -49.74
CA CYS A 465 9.29 3.77 -50.09
C CYS A 465 9.67 2.56 -49.23
N ALA A 466 10.94 2.40 -48.83
CA ALA A 466 11.37 1.36 -47.92
C ALA A 466 10.79 1.56 -46.51
N LEU A 467 10.75 2.80 -46.02
CA LEU A 467 10.10 3.19 -44.76
C LEU A 467 8.56 3.02 -44.83
N LEU A 468 7.93 3.43 -45.94
CA LEU A 468 6.50 3.21 -46.24
C LEU A 468 6.14 1.72 -46.33
N TRP A 469 7.05 0.88 -46.83
CA TRP A 469 6.82 -0.55 -46.93
C TRP A 469 6.94 -1.21 -45.54
N LEU A 470 7.96 -0.88 -44.75
CA LEU A 470 8.10 -1.26 -43.32
C LEU A 470 6.83 -0.97 -42.50
N ALA A 471 6.20 0.18 -42.73
CA ALA A 471 4.95 0.62 -42.12
C ALA A 471 3.72 -0.28 -42.41
N SER A 472 3.73 -0.88 -43.61
CA SER A 472 2.57 -1.47 -44.26
C SER A 472 2.51 -3.01 -44.15
N VAL A 473 3.66 -3.68 -44.01
CA VAL A 473 3.78 -5.16 -44.05
C VAL A 473 3.76 -5.81 -42.66
N ALA A 474 3.38 -5.09 -41.59
CA ALA A 474 3.11 -5.69 -40.28
C ALA A 474 1.61 -5.60 -39.85
N PRO A 475 0.65 -6.23 -40.55
CA PRO A 475 -0.77 -6.15 -40.22
C PRO A 475 -1.15 -6.87 -38.91
N GLU A 476 -0.41 -7.91 -38.50
CA GLU A 476 -0.70 -8.65 -37.26
C GLU A 476 -0.15 -7.95 -36.01
N ALA A 477 0.94 -7.18 -36.14
CA ALA A 477 1.43 -6.29 -35.08
C ALA A 477 0.43 -5.14 -34.78
N ARG A 478 -0.48 -4.82 -35.71
CA ARG A 478 -1.56 -3.82 -35.52
C ARG A 478 -2.68 -4.30 -34.58
N LYS A 479 -2.82 -5.60 -34.32
CA LYS A 479 -3.93 -6.16 -33.53
C LYS A 479 -3.61 -6.34 -32.03
N GLN A 480 -2.33 -6.30 -31.62
CA GLN A 480 -1.90 -6.66 -30.26
C GLN A 480 -1.10 -5.57 -29.51
N LEU A 481 -1.14 -4.32 -29.98
CA LEU A 481 -0.66 -3.17 -29.21
C LEU A 481 -1.69 -2.82 -28.10
N PRO A 482 -1.25 -2.59 -26.85
CA PRO A 482 -2.17 -2.27 -25.76
C PRO A 482 -2.90 -0.95 -26.01
N PRO A 483 -4.19 -0.83 -25.65
CA PRO A 483 -5.07 0.30 -26.00
C PRO A 483 -4.65 1.68 -25.45
N SER A 484 -3.60 1.75 -24.62
CA SER A 484 -3.00 2.99 -24.11
C SER A 484 -2.06 3.68 -25.12
N LEU A 485 -1.66 3.00 -26.19
CA LEU A 485 -1.26 3.63 -27.45
C LEU A 485 -2.52 3.70 -28.30
N GLY A 486 -3.22 4.84 -28.30
CA GLY A 486 -4.51 5.01 -28.96
C GLY A 486 -4.50 4.55 -30.42
N VAL A 487 -4.96 3.32 -30.67
CA VAL A 487 -5.18 2.79 -32.01
C VAL A 487 -6.59 3.19 -32.44
N ALA A 488 -6.72 4.46 -32.80
CA ALA A 488 -7.48 4.82 -33.97
C ALA A 488 -6.48 5.54 -34.90
N ARG A 489 -5.86 4.75 -35.80
CA ARG A 489 -5.04 5.20 -36.95
C ARG A 489 -3.91 6.16 -36.58
N ASP A 490 -2.70 5.65 -36.39
CA ASP A 490 -1.56 6.45 -35.92
C ASP A 490 -1.02 7.43 -36.99
N PRO A 491 -1.07 8.76 -36.76
CA PRO A 491 -0.48 9.81 -37.60
C PRO A 491 1.03 10.04 -37.37
N LEU A 492 1.70 9.32 -36.45
CA LEU A 492 3.17 9.37 -36.30
C LEU A 492 3.90 8.81 -37.52
N HIS A 493 3.32 7.80 -38.17
CA HIS A 493 3.82 7.23 -39.42
C HIS A 493 3.76 8.21 -40.59
N GLU A 494 2.72 9.04 -40.61
CA GLU A 494 2.46 10.06 -41.65
C GLU A 494 3.21 11.38 -41.35
N ARG A 495 3.52 11.67 -40.08
CA ARG A 495 4.38 12.81 -39.68
C ARG A 495 5.86 12.60 -39.99
N ALA A 496 6.40 11.41 -39.73
CA ALA A 496 7.76 11.07 -40.12
C ALA A 496 7.93 11.17 -41.66
N LEU A 497 6.89 10.78 -42.40
CA LEU A 497 6.80 10.92 -43.85
C LEU A 497 6.82 12.39 -44.32
N ALA A 498 6.06 13.27 -43.68
CA ALA A 498 5.99 14.68 -44.03
C ALA A 498 7.26 15.47 -43.66
N LEU A 499 7.88 15.15 -42.53
CA LEU A 499 9.14 15.76 -42.09
C LEU A 499 10.32 15.34 -42.99
N LEU A 500 10.39 14.07 -43.41
CA LEU A 500 11.42 13.58 -44.33
C LEU A 500 11.29 14.16 -45.76
N LEU A 501 10.09 14.49 -46.22
CA LEU A 501 9.87 15.17 -47.50
C LEU A 501 10.21 16.67 -47.44
N LEU A 502 10.03 17.30 -46.28
CA LEU A 502 10.37 18.70 -46.04
C LEU A 502 11.88 18.92 -45.81
N GLU A 503 12.56 18.03 -45.09
CA GLU A 503 14.02 18.09 -44.87
C GLU A 503 14.83 17.80 -46.15
N ALA A 504 14.26 17.06 -47.11
CA ALA A 504 14.89 16.78 -48.41
C ALA A 504 14.87 17.97 -49.39
N GLY A 505 14.34 19.13 -48.99
CA GLY A 505 14.38 20.37 -49.78
C GLY A 505 13.63 20.35 -51.12
N HIS A 506 12.72 19.40 -51.33
CA HIS A 506 11.98 19.29 -52.58
C HIS A 506 10.72 20.17 -52.56
N ASP A 507 10.61 21.06 -53.54
CA ASP A 507 9.39 21.83 -53.79
C ASP A 507 8.30 20.89 -54.31
N PRO A 508 7.15 20.75 -53.62
CA PRO A 508 6.07 19.87 -54.05
C PRO A 508 5.39 20.29 -55.37
N SER A 509 5.78 21.42 -55.97
CA SER A 509 5.29 21.90 -57.26
C SER A 509 6.08 21.40 -58.48
N ASP A 510 7.23 20.73 -58.29
CA ASP A 510 8.03 20.22 -59.41
C ASP A 510 7.41 18.94 -60.02
N ALA A 511 6.58 19.14 -61.04
CA ALA A 511 5.66 18.18 -61.63
C ALA A 511 6.29 17.04 -62.47
N ARG A 512 7.52 16.61 -62.17
CA ARG A 512 8.14 15.42 -62.80
C ARG A 512 8.17 14.17 -61.93
N VAL A 513 7.51 14.20 -60.77
CA VAL A 513 7.33 13.03 -59.91
C VAL A 513 5.97 12.39 -60.18
N THR A 514 5.90 11.48 -61.14
CA THR A 514 4.73 10.59 -61.28
C THR A 514 4.75 9.56 -60.16
N LEU A 515 4.03 9.84 -59.07
CA LEU A 515 3.56 8.79 -58.15
C LEU A 515 2.68 7.80 -58.94
N PRO A 516 2.72 6.49 -58.63
CA PRO A 516 1.83 5.53 -59.28
C PRO A 516 0.35 5.96 -59.12
N PRO A 517 -0.53 5.67 -60.10
CA PRO A 517 -1.85 6.30 -60.27
C PRO A 517 -2.89 5.99 -59.18
N LEU A 518 -2.50 5.42 -58.03
CA LEU A 518 -3.42 4.98 -57.00
C LEU A 518 -3.89 6.08 -56.04
N VAL A 519 -3.24 7.24 -55.94
CA VAL A 519 -3.74 8.37 -55.13
C VAL A 519 -3.25 9.71 -55.69
N ALA A 520 -4.15 10.57 -56.18
CA ALA A 520 -3.81 11.96 -56.50
C ALA A 520 -3.22 12.66 -55.25
N PRO A 521 -2.12 13.44 -55.36
CA PRO A 521 -1.45 14.09 -54.22
C PRO A 521 -2.42 14.90 -53.34
N GLU A 522 -3.41 15.52 -53.97
CA GLU A 522 -4.48 16.31 -53.35
C GLU A 522 -5.43 15.45 -52.50
N LYS A 523 -5.68 14.18 -52.88
CA LYS A 523 -6.47 13.21 -52.09
C LYS A 523 -5.66 12.61 -50.93
N LEU A 524 -4.33 12.49 -51.08
CA LEU A 524 -3.43 12.06 -50.01
C LEU A 524 -3.36 13.15 -48.93
N LEU A 525 -3.15 14.41 -49.33
CA LEU A 525 -3.16 15.57 -48.44
C LEU A 525 -4.51 15.75 -47.72
N LEU A 526 -5.65 15.53 -48.40
CA LEU A 526 -6.97 15.53 -47.77
C LEU A 526 -7.11 14.42 -46.71
N ARG A 527 -6.55 13.21 -46.95
CA ARG A 527 -6.56 12.12 -45.96
C ARG A 527 -5.66 12.41 -44.77
N LEU A 528 -4.51 13.04 -44.99
CA LEU A 528 -3.55 13.43 -43.95
C LEU A 528 -4.11 14.51 -43.01
N THR A 529 -4.84 15.50 -43.56
CA THR A 529 -5.39 16.59 -42.73
C THR A 529 -6.71 16.22 -42.05
N THR A 530 -7.60 15.45 -42.69
CA THR A 530 -8.94 15.18 -42.15
C THR A 530 -9.02 14.00 -41.15
N ARG A 531 -7.98 13.17 -41.01
CA ARG A 531 -8.00 11.96 -40.14
C ARG A 531 -7.12 12.02 -38.89
N SER A 532 -6.24 13.01 -38.74
CA SER A 532 -5.49 13.20 -37.50
C SER A 532 -6.42 13.73 -36.41
N THR A 533 -6.73 12.86 -35.45
CA THR A 533 -7.57 13.17 -34.28
C THR A 533 -6.80 13.89 -33.15
N ARG A 534 -5.46 13.95 -33.22
CA ARG A 534 -4.61 14.65 -32.25
C ARG A 534 -3.89 15.84 -32.89
N ARG A 535 -4.39 17.04 -32.58
CA ARG A 535 -3.83 18.34 -33.00
C ARG A 535 -2.53 18.61 -32.24
N THR A 536 -1.41 18.36 -32.90
CA THR A 536 -0.05 18.66 -32.43
C THR A 536 0.47 19.89 -33.15
N LEU A 537 1.41 20.63 -32.53
CA LEU A 537 2.03 21.80 -33.16
C LEU A 537 2.65 21.48 -34.54
N ALA A 538 3.15 20.25 -34.73
CA ALA A 538 3.68 19.79 -36.02
C ALA A 538 2.59 19.65 -37.10
N ASP A 539 1.39 19.15 -36.73
CA ASP A 539 0.26 19.07 -37.68
C ASP A 539 -0.21 20.46 -38.09
N ILE A 540 -0.24 21.39 -37.13
CA ILE A 540 -0.65 22.78 -37.37
C ILE A 540 0.37 23.46 -38.31
N ALA A 541 1.67 23.24 -38.09
CA ALA A 541 2.73 23.74 -38.97
C ALA A 541 2.64 23.17 -40.40
N LEU A 542 2.39 21.86 -40.54
CA LEU A 542 2.22 21.20 -41.83
C LEU A 542 0.98 21.74 -42.56
N ARG A 543 -0.18 21.82 -41.89
CA ARG A 543 -1.40 22.40 -42.46
C ARG A 543 -1.18 23.85 -42.89
N ARG A 544 -0.44 24.66 -42.12
CA ARG A 544 -0.06 26.04 -42.49
C ARG A 544 0.81 26.09 -43.76
N ALA A 545 1.73 25.15 -43.93
CA ALA A 545 2.57 25.06 -45.12
C ALA A 545 1.74 24.69 -46.36
N VAL A 546 0.88 23.67 -46.24
CA VAL A 546 -0.04 23.24 -47.30
C VAL A 546 -0.99 24.37 -47.68
N TYR A 547 -1.57 25.06 -46.69
CA TYR A 547 -2.47 26.19 -46.94
C TYR A 547 -1.79 27.34 -47.68
N ARG A 548 -0.53 27.67 -47.34
CA ARG A 548 0.27 28.68 -48.07
C ARG A 548 0.50 28.27 -49.52
N GLY A 549 0.83 27.00 -49.79
CA GLY A 549 0.97 26.47 -51.15
C GLY A 549 -0.33 26.49 -51.96
N LEU A 550 -1.50 26.37 -51.31
CA LEU A 550 -2.80 26.49 -51.98
C LEU A 550 -3.19 27.94 -52.29
N ILE A 551 -2.63 28.91 -51.56
CA ILE A 551 -2.87 30.34 -51.85
C ILE A 551 -2.12 30.76 -53.12
N SER A 552 -0.91 30.25 -53.34
CA SER A 552 -0.08 30.60 -54.51
C SER A 552 -0.50 29.94 -55.82
N ALA A 553 -1.34 28.91 -55.78
CA ALA A 553 -1.78 28.17 -56.98
C ALA A 553 -3.01 28.80 -57.65
N GLN A 554 -3.12 28.71 -58.98
CA GLN A 554 -4.32 29.16 -59.71
C GLN A 554 -5.59 28.43 -59.20
N PRO A 555 -6.68 29.17 -58.91
CA PRO A 555 -7.80 28.64 -58.14
C PRO A 555 -8.84 27.94 -59.03
N THR A 556 -8.82 26.61 -59.08
CA THR A 556 -9.92 25.79 -59.61
C THR A 556 -11.03 25.58 -58.57
N THR A 557 -12.26 25.24 -58.96
CA THR A 557 -13.40 25.00 -58.04
C THR A 557 -13.05 23.95 -56.96
N SER A 558 -12.36 22.86 -57.33
CA SER A 558 -11.89 21.84 -56.37
C SER A 558 -10.85 22.39 -55.39
N ARG A 559 -9.92 23.23 -55.86
CA ARG A 559 -8.89 23.85 -55.00
C ARG A 559 -9.47 24.91 -54.08
N ARG A 560 -10.41 25.74 -54.55
CA ARG A 560 -11.15 26.69 -53.70
C ARG A 560 -11.89 25.95 -52.59
N ARG A 561 -12.57 24.84 -52.89
CA ARG A 561 -13.27 24.03 -51.89
C ARG A 561 -12.30 23.42 -50.87
N TYR A 562 -11.13 22.97 -51.32
CA TYR A 562 -10.09 22.43 -50.43
C TYR A 562 -9.47 23.51 -49.54
N ARG A 563 -9.08 24.64 -50.13
CA ARG A 563 -8.54 25.81 -49.42
C ARG A 563 -9.50 26.30 -48.35
N ALA A 564 -10.79 26.39 -48.66
CA ALA A 564 -11.82 26.83 -47.72
C ALA A 564 -11.98 25.88 -46.51
N ARG A 565 -11.99 24.56 -46.75
CA ARG A 565 -12.08 23.55 -45.66
C ARG A 565 -10.82 23.54 -44.78
N LEU A 566 -9.64 23.59 -45.40
CA LEU A 566 -8.37 23.61 -44.68
C LEU A 566 -8.21 24.89 -43.86
N ALA A 567 -8.68 26.04 -44.37
CA ALA A 567 -8.70 27.29 -43.64
C ALA A 567 -9.57 27.22 -42.37
N LEU A 568 -10.74 26.56 -42.41
CA LEU A 568 -11.56 26.35 -41.22
C LEU A 568 -10.92 25.41 -40.19
N GLU A 569 -10.27 24.33 -40.64
CA GLU A 569 -9.52 23.44 -39.75
C GLU A 569 -8.37 24.18 -39.05
N LEU A 570 -7.59 24.94 -39.82
CA LEU A 570 -6.53 25.80 -39.28
C LEU A 570 -7.08 26.87 -38.34
N ALA A 571 -8.21 27.48 -38.65
CA ALA A 571 -8.81 28.49 -37.78
C ALA A 571 -9.16 27.90 -36.40
N ARG A 572 -9.70 26.68 -36.36
CA ARG A 572 -9.96 25.97 -35.10
C ARG A 572 -8.68 25.66 -34.33
N ASP A 573 -7.60 25.33 -35.04
CA ASP A 573 -6.30 25.03 -34.44
C ASP A 573 -5.65 26.29 -33.86
N GLU A 574 -5.65 27.40 -34.60
CA GLU A 574 -5.18 28.70 -34.11
C GLU A 574 -5.97 29.16 -32.89
N LEU A 575 -7.28 28.94 -32.88
CA LEU A 575 -8.13 29.26 -31.74
C LEU A 575 -7.79 28.42 -30.50
N ALA A 576 -7.41 27.15 -30.68
CA ALA A 576 -6.95 26.29 -29.59
C ALA A 576 -5.59 26.71 -29.02
N LEU A 577 -4.75 27.35 -29.85
CA LEU A 577 -3.46 27.96 -29.48
C LEU A 577 -3.58 29.41 -29.01
N ASP A 578 -4.80 29.91 -28.80
CA ASP A 578 -5.10 31.30 -28.41
C ASP A 578 -4.62 32.38 -29.40
N ASN A 579 -4.41 32.01 -30.66
CA ASN A 579 -4.09 32.94 -31.75
C ASN A 579 -5.35 33.38 -32.50
N GLY A 580 -6.18 34.16 -31.81
CA GLY A 580 -7.52 34.51 -32.31
C GLY A 580 -7.52 35.35 -33.58
N GLU A 581 -6.57 36.28 -33.77
CA GLU A 581 -6.49 37.09 -35.00
C GLU A 581 -6.22 36.24 -36.25
N ARG A 582 -5.32 35.26 -36.14
CA ARG A 582 -5.03 34.33 -37.23
C ARG A 582 -6.21 33.40 -37.51
N ALA A 583 -6.89 32.93 -36.46
CA ALA A 583 -8.14 32.18 -36.60
C ALA A 583 -9.22 32.98 -37.33
N LEU A 584 -9.35 34.27 -37.03
CA LEU A 584 -10.30 35.17 -37.68
C LEU A 584 -9.96 35.37 -39.17
N SER A 585 -8.69 35.63 -39.48
CA SER A 585 -8.21 35.78 -40.87
C SER A 585 -8.49 34.53 -41.71
N LEU A 586 -8.16 33.36 -41.17
CA LEU A 586 -8.40 32.07 -41.84
C LEU A 586 -9.89 31.80 -42.05
N THR A 587 -10.73 32.12 -41.06
CA THR A 587 -12.18 31.92 -41.18
C THR A 587 -12.81 32.87 -42.21
N ARG A 588 -12.34 34.13 -42.29
CA ARG A 588 -12.76 35.09 -43.33
C ARG A 588 -12.34 34.63 -44.73
N ALA A 589 -11.12 34.12 -44.87
CA ALA A 589 -10.64 33.55 -46.13
C ALA A 589 -11.47 32.33 -46.57
N ALA A 590 -11.80 31.43 -45.63
CA ALA A 590 -12.69 30.30 -45.89
C ALA A 590 -14.08 30.74 -46.37
N LEU A 591 -14.66 31.75 -45.70
CA LEU A 591 -15.97 32.28 -46.05
C LEU A 591 -15.99 32.93 -47.44
N ALA A 592 -14.92 33.64 -47.81
CA ALA A 592 -14.79 34.22 -49.14
C ALA A 592 -14.79 33.13 -50.23
N ASP A 593 -14.01 32.07 -50.04
CA ASP A 593 -13.98 30.94 -50.97
C ASP A 593 -15.34 30.23 -51.05
N PHE A 594 -16.00 29.97 -49.91
CA PHE A 594 -17.32 29.34 -49.90
C PHE A 594 -18.41 30.21 -50.54
N LYS A 595 -18.32 31.55 -50.44
CA LYS A 595 -19.26 32.45 -51.13
C LYS A 595 -19.15 32.32 -52.65
N VAL A 596 -17.94 32.26 -53.19
CA VAL A 596 -17.76 32.07 -54.63
C VAL A 596 -18.21 30.67 -55.05
N LEU A 597 -17.87 29.65 -54.27
CA LEU A 597 -18.30 28.27 -54.54
C LEU A 597 -19.82 28.07 -54.49
N ALA A 598 -20.52 28.84 -53.63
CA ALA A 598 -21.97 28.79 -53.53
C ALA A 598 -22.69 29.35 -54.77
N ALA A 599 -22.02 30.22 -55.54
CA ALA A 599 -22.52 30.67 -56.83
C ALA A 599 -22.30 29.62 -57.94
N GLU A 600 -21.30 28.75 -57.79
CA GLU A 600 -20.91 27.74 -58.80
C GLU A 600 -21.49 26.33 -58.52
N THR A 601 -21.79 25.99 -57.26
CA THR A 601 -22.16 24.63 -56.82
C THR A 601 -23.06 24.64 -55.58
N ASP A 602 -23.80 23.57 -55.32
CA ASP A 602 -24.59 23.41 -54.08
C ASP A 602 -23.68 23.11 -52.87
N VAL A 603 -23.22 24.17 -52.21
CA VAL A 603 -22.36 24.10 -51.01
C VAL A 603 -23.00 24.78 -49.80
N ALA A 604 -24.34 24.89 -49.78
CA ALA A 604 -25.10 25.59 -48.75
C ALA A 604 -24.82 25.07 -47.32
N ARG A 605 -24.43 23.79 -47.18
CA ARG A 605 -24.01 23.21 -45.89
C ARG A 605 -22.64 23.72 -45.42
N ASP A 606 -21.66 23.79 -46.31
CA ASP A 606 -20.30 24.23 -45.96
C ASP A 606 -20.28 25.74 -45.65
N VAL A 607 -21.07 26.55 -46.37
CA VAL A 607 -21.26 27.98 -46.07
C VAL A 607 -21.86 28.19 -44.68
N ARG A 608 -22.90 27.42 -44.30
CA ARG A 608 -23.51 27.47 -42.97
C ARG A 608 -22.50 27.11 -41.88
N PHE A 609 -21.71 26.06 -42.11
CA PHE A 609 -20.66 25.62 -41.19
C PHE A 609 -19.54 26.67 -41.03
N ALA A 610 -19.12 27.31 -42.12
CA ALA A 610 -18.13 28.40 -42.08
C ALA A 610 -18.64 29.61 -41.27
N ARG A 611 -19.91 30.01 -41.47
CA ARG A 611 -20.55 31.09 -40.68
C ARG A 611 -20.65 30.74 -39.19
N ALA A 612 -20.99 29.49 -38.87
CA ALA A 612 -21.02 28.99 -37.50
C ALA A 612 -19.63 29.07 -36.82
N GLN A 613 -18.57 28.67 -37.51
CA GLN A 613 -17.20 28.81 -36.99
C GLN A 613 -16.77 30.26 -36.82
N LEU A 614 -17.13 31.13 -37.78
CA LEU A 614 -16.84 32.56 -37.69
C LEU A 614 -17.50 33.20 -36.46
N ALA A 615 -18.76 32.87 -36.21
CA ALA A 615 -19.45 33.30 -35.00
C ALA A 615 -18.75 32.81 -33.72
N ALA A 616 -18.32 31.54 -33.68
CA ALA A 616 -17.60 30.99 -32.52
C ALA A 616 -16.24 31.68 -32.27
N VAL A 617 -15.47 31.97 -33.33
CA VAL A 617 -14.19 32.69 -33.25
C VAL A 617 -14.40 34.13 -32.76
N LEU A 618 -15.34 34.87 -33.37
CA LEU A 618 -15.70 36.24 -32.96
C LEU A 618 -16.17 36.29 -31.51
N THR A 619 -16.93 35.29 -31.08
CA THR A 619 -17.39 35.15 -29.69
C THR A 619 -16.21 34.97 -28.72
N ARG A 620 -15.21 34.16 -29.10
CA ARG A 620 -14.00 33.94 -28.27
C ARG A 620 -13.12 35.18 -28.18
N LEU A 621 -13.03 35.95 -29.27
CA LEU A 621 -12.30 37.22 -29.34
C LEU A 621 -13.00 38.40 -28.64
N GLY A 622 -14.22 38.21 -28.09
CA GLY A 622 -14.97 39.29 -27.42
C GLY A 622 -15.82 40.15 -28.36
N HIS A 623 -15.89 39.84 -29.65
CA HIS A 623 -16.73 40.54 -30.64
C HIS A 623 -18.16 39.97 -30.68
N ALA A 624 -18.86 39.93 -29.53
CA ALA A 624 -20.15 39.26 -29.39
C ALA A 624 -21.25 39.82 -30.32
N LEU A 625 -21.26 41.13 -30.58
CA LEU A 625 -22.22 41.77 -31.50
C LEU A 625 -21.98 41.36 -32.95
N GLU A 626 -20.72 41.26 -33.39
CA GLU A 626 -20.37 40.80 -34.73
C GLU A 626 -20.67 39.30 -34.89
N ALA A 627 -20.41 38.49 -33.86
CA ALA A 627 -20.79 37.08 -33.82
C ALA A 627 -22.30 36.89 -33.96
N LYS A 628 -23.10 37.69 -33.24
CA LYS A 628 -24.56 37.67 -33.33
C LYS A 628 -25.05 37.99 -34.75
N ARG A 629 -24.52 39.06 -35.37
CA ARG A 629 -24.83 39.40 -36.77
C ARG A 629 -24.52 38.24 -37.72
N VAL A 630 -23.41 37.53 -37.52
CA VAL A 630 -23.07 36.35 -38.33
C VAL A 630 -24.08 35.22 -38.12
N VAL A 631 -24.51 34.95 -36.89
CA VAL A 631 -25.52 33.92 -36.58
C VAL A 631 -26.89 34.26 -37.15
N ASP A 632 -27.28 35.52 -37.13
CA ASP A 632 -28.56 35.99 -37.68
C ASP A 632 -28.64 35.78 -39.20
N THR A 633 -27.49 35.74 -39.90
CA THR A 633 -27.41 35.40 -41.34
C THR A 633 -27.45 33.89 -41.63
N ILE A 634 -27.51 33.03 -40.61
CA ILE A 634 -27.66 31.58 -40.77
C ILE A 634 -29.17 31.27 -40.80
N ALA A 635 -29.63 30.55 -41.83
CA ALA A 635 -31.02 30.09 -41.91
C ALA A 635 -31.40 29.24 -40.68
N GLU A 636 -32.68 29.27 -40.29
CA GLU A 636 -33.23 28.55 -39.14
C GLU A 636 -32.77 27.07 -39.17
N SER A 637 -31.89 26.69 -38.25
CA SER A 637 -31.26 25.37 -38.23
C SER A 637 -30.93 24.95 -36.79
N PRO A 638 -30.82 23.64 -36.51
CA PRO A 638 -30.37 23.14 -35.21
C PRO A 638 -29.04 23.77 -34.76
N GLU A 639 -28.11 24.02 -35.70
CA GLU A 639 -26.83 24.66 -35.46
C GLU A 639 -26.98 26.13 -35.08
N LYS A 640 -27.86 26.90 -35.75
CA LYS A 640 -28.20 28.28 -35.38
C LYS A 640 -28.72 28.34 -33.94
N ARG A 641 -29.62 27.43 -33.57
CA ARG A 641 -30.21 27.36 -32.21
C ARG A 641 -29.17 27.03 -31.14
N ALA A 642 -28.26 26.10 -31.41
CA ALA A 642 -27.18 25.75 -30.48
C ALA A 642 -26.20 26.92 -30.28
N ILE A 643 -25.83 27.62 -31.36
CA ILE A 643 -24.90 28.77 -31.29
C ILE A 643 -25.57 29.99 -30.66
N ALA A 644 -26.86 30.25 -30.94
CA ALA A 644 -27.63 31.29 -30.30
C ALA A 644 -27.76 31.07 -28.77
N ALA A 645 -27.98 29.81 -28.34
CA ALA A 645 -27.99 29.44 -26.93
C ALA A 645 -26.61 29.59 -26.26
N LEU A 646 -25.52 29.29 -26.98
CA LEU A 646 -24.16 29.51 -26.48
C LEU A 646 -23.82 31.00 -26.36
N LEU A 647 -24.29 31.82 -27.30
CA LEU A 647 -24.13 33.27 -27.29
C LEU A 647 -24.91 33.92 -26.15
N SER A 648 -26.13 33.46 -25.84
CA SER A 648 -26.88 33.96 -24.68
C SER A 648 -26.17 33.64 -23.37
N ILE A 649 -25.64 32.43 -23.21
CA ILE A 649 -24.87 32.02 -22.00
C ILE A 649 -23.58 32.84 -21.80
N LYS A 650 -22.94 33.27 -22.89
CA LYS A 650 -21.69 34.06 -22.81
C LYS A 650 -21.94 35.55 -22.63
N LEU A 651 -23.05 36.07 -23.17
CA LEU A 651 -23.55 37.42 -22.84
C LEU A 651 -23.93 37.52 -21.36
N ASP A 652 -24.32 36.39 -20.74
CA ASP A 652 -24.56 36.25 -19.29
C ASP A 652 -23.29 35.91 -18.46
N GLY A 653 -22.09 35.97 -19.06
CA GLY A 653 -20.80 35.91 -18.33
C GLY A 653 -20.20 34.53 -18.05
N SER A 654 -20.73 33.42 -18.60
CA SER A 654 -20.24 32.06 -18.33
C SER A 654 -19.33 31.52 -19.46
N MET A 655 -18.01 31.44 -19.21
CA MET A 655 -16.96 31.14 -20.21
C MET A 655 -16.79 29.67 -20.66
N LYS A 656 -17.50 28.68 -20.10
CA LYS A 656 -17.07 27.25 -20.19
C LYS A 656 -17.47 26.45 -21.44
N ALA A 657 -18.31 26.97 -22.33
CA ALA A 657 -19.01 26.10 -23.29
C ALA A 657 -18.30 25.88 -24.66
N ALA A 658 -17.37 26.73 -25.07
CA ALA A 658 -16.76 26.66 -26.41
C ALA A 658 -15.63 25.62 -26.54
N HIS A 659 -15.03 25.18 -25.44
CA HIS A 659 -13.93 24.21 -25.44
C HIS A 659 -14.41 22.75 -25.68
N ALA A 660 -15.65 22.45 -25.30
CA ALA A 660 -16.22 21.10 -25.29
C ALA A 660 -16.50 20.51 -26.69
N LEU A 661 -16.73 21.34 -27.72
CA LEU A 661 -17.11 20.89 -29.06
C LEU A 661 -15.96 20.34 -29.91
N GLY A 662 -14.70 20.61 -29.55
CA GLY A 662 -13.53 20.24 -30.35
C GLY A 662 -12.96 18.83 -30.09
N LEU A 663 -13.31 18.21 -28.96
CA LEU A 663 -12.74 16.93 -28.49
C LEU A 663 -13.59 15.70 -28.86
N LEU A 664 -14.85 15.88 -29.27
CA LEU A 664 -15.84 14.80 -29.32
C LEU A 664 -15.75 13.82 -30.52
N GLU A 665 -15.18 14.20 -31.68
CA GLU A 665 -15.32 13.36 -32.90
C GLU A 665 -14.36 12.15 -32.99
N ALA A 666 -13.26 12.16 -32.25
CA ALA A 666 -12.21 11.13 -32.33
C ALA A 666 -12.43 9.95 -31.39
N GLU A 667 -12.89 10.26 -30.19
CA GLU A 667 -12.98 9.32 -29.07
C GLU A 667 -14.38 8.67 -28.98
N ASP A 668 -15.34 9.25 -29.70
CA ASP A 668 -16.65 8.67 -30.07
C ASP A 668 -16.52 7.26 -30.68
N GLN A 669 -15.52 7.02 -31.54
CA GLN A 669 -15.35 5.73 -32.22
C GLN A 669 -14.84 4.61 -31.31
N LEU A 670 -14.05 4.96 -30.27
CA LEU A 670 -13.48 3.98 -29.34
C LEU A 670 -14.51 3.56 -28.28
N ALA A 671 -15.28 4.53 -27.78
CA ALA A 671 -16.42 4.28 -26.89
C ALA A 671 -17.49 3.44 -27.60
N TRP A 672 -17.78 3.73 -28.87
CA TRP A 672 -18.69 2.93 -29.70
C TRP A 672 -18.26 1.46 -29.81
N ARG A 673 -16.96 1.21 -29.92
CA ARG A 673 -16.41 -0.14 -30.12
C ARG A 673 -16.49 -0.98 -28.85
N TYR A 674 -16.09 -0.44 -27.70
CA TYR A 674 -16.23 -1.16 -26.41
C TYR A 674 -17.69 -1.35 -26.00
N ALA A 675 -18.57 -0.43 -26.39
CA ALA A 675 -20.02 -0.60 -26.23
C ALA A 675 -20.60 -1.68 -27.16
N ALA A 676 -20.13 -1.77 -28.40
CA ALA A 676 -20.55 -2.80 -29.36
C ALA A 676 -20.07 -4.21 -28.97
N ASP A 677 -18.91 -4.32 -28.31
CA ASP A 677 -18.32 -5.58 -27.87
C ASP A 677 -18.88 -6.08 -26.51
N GLY A 678 -19.77 -5.32 -25.86
CA GLY A 678 -20.35 -5.68 -24.55
C GLY A 678 -19.40 -5.60 -23.36
N ASP A 679 -18.20 -5.03 -23.51
CA ASP A 679 -17.18 -4.93 -22.46
C ASP A 679 -17.42 -3.68 -21.58
N GLY A 680 -18.43 -3.78 -20.72
CA GLY A 680 -18.85 -2.71 -19.82
C GLY A 680 -17.74 -2.22 -18.87
N THR A 681 -16.75 -3.06 -18.56
CA THR A 681 -15.63 -2.69 -17.67
C THR A 681 -14.61 -1.79 -18.38
N LYS A 682 -14.29 -2.06 -19.67
CA LYS A 682 -13.44 -1.18 -20.47
C LYS A 682 -14.14 0.13 -20.82
N LEU A 683 -15.43 0.09 -21.12
CA LEU A 683 -16.23 1.29 -21.36
C LEU A 683 -16.33 2.16 -20.10
N ALA A 684 -16.58 1.58 -18.92
CA ALA A 684 -16.58 2.30 -17.66
C ALA A 684 -15.22 2.95 -17.35
N ARG A 685 -14.09 2.24 -17.57
CA ARG A 685 -12.75 2.84 -17.45
C ARG A 685 -12.52 3.99 -18.42
N LEU A 686 -13.01 3.86 -19.66
CA LEU A 686 -12.92 4.92 -20.68
C LEU A 686 -13.74 6.15 -20.26
N LEU A 687 -14.97 5.96 -19.78
CA LEU A 687 -15.85 7.03 -19.30
C LEU A 687 -15.36 7.68 -18.00
N CYS A 688 -14.63 6.93 -17.16
CA CYS A 688 -13.95 7.45 -15.97
C CYS A 688 -12.69 8.27 -16.28
N GLN A 689 -12.09 8.13 -17.47
CA GLN A 689 -10.93 8.94 -17.89
C GLN A 689 -11.30 10.38 -18.29
N TYR A 690 -12.57 10.69 -18.53
CA TYR A 690 -13.03 12.05 -18.86
C TYR A 690 -13.54 12.79 -17.62
N HIS A 691 -12.93 13.94 -17.34
CA HIS A 691 -13.04 14.67 -16.07
C HIS A 691 -14.22 15.68 -16.00
N ASP A 692 -14.89 15.99 -17.12
CA ASP A 692 -15.96 17.00 -17.16
C ASP A 692 -17.36 16.42 -17.47
N ASP A 693 -18.33 16.77 -16.63
CA ASP A 693 -19.74 16.33 -16.71
C ASP A 693 -20.41 16.68 -18.05
N GLY A 694 -19.95 17.72 -18.74
CA GLY A 694 -20.48 18.16 -20.04
C GLY A 694 -20.25 17.16 -21.17
N ALA A 695 -19.12 16.45 -21.19
CA ALA A 695 -18.83 15.44 -22.21
C ALA A 695 -19.69 14.17 -22.00
N ARG A 696 -19.94 13.80 -20.74
CA ARG A 696 -20.88 12.73 -20.38
C ARG A 696 -22.32 13.09 -20.77
N PHE A 697 -22.72 14.34 -20.53
CA PHE A 697 -24.05 14.84 -20.88
C PHE A 697 -24.28 14.92 -22.41
N LEU A 698 -23.26 15.32 -23.18
CA LEU A 698 -23.35 15.42 -24.65
C LEU A 698 -23.38 14.06 -25.34
N LEU A 699 -22.64 13.06 -24.82
CA LEU A 699 -22.75 11.68 -25.29
C LEU A 699 -24.15 11.12 -25.03
N LEU A 700 -24.71 11.39 -23.84
CA LEU A 700 -26.07 11.02 -23.47
C LEU A 700 -27.13 11.74 -24.34
N ALA A 701 -26.94 13.03 -24.59
CA ALA A 701 -27.82 13.87 -25.41
C ALA A 701 -27.83 13.43 -26.88
N ARG A 702 -26.73 12.87 -27.39
CA ARG A 702 -26.65 12.36 -28.76
C ARG A 702 -27.31 10.99 -28.92
N HIS A 703 -27.25 10.12 -27.92
CA HIS A 703 -28.08 8.91 -27.92
C HIS A 703 -29.58 9.23 -27.75
N LEU A 704 -29.93 10.34 -27.09
CA LEU A 704 -31.29 10.90 -27.04
C LEU A 704 -31.75 11.45 -28.42
N GLN A 705 -30.85 12.01 -29.24
CA GLN A 705 -31.15 12.51 -30.59
C GLN A 705 -31.53 11.42 -31.60
N ASN A 706 -31.03 10.19 -31.41
CA ASN A 706 -31.34 9.04 -32.29
C ASN A 706 -32.70 8.38 -31.97
N GLY A 707 -33.55 9.06 -31.20
CA GLY A 707 -34.86 8.58 -30.82
C GLY A 707 -34.83 7.72 -29.55
N ALA A 708 -35.88 7.86 -28.73
CA ALA A 708 -35.97 7.25 -27.41
C ALA A 708 -35.90 5.70 -27.43
N GLU A 709 -36.11 5.08 -28.59
CA GLU A 709 -36.07 3.64 -28.79
C GLU A 709 -34.65 3.08 -28.91
N HIS A 710 -33.69 3.88 -29.39
CA HIS A 710 -32.28 3.50 -29.53
C HIS A 710 -31.54 3.61 -28.19
N LEU A 711 -31.82 4.67 -27.43
CA LEU A 711 -31.30 4.86 -26.07
C LEU A 711 -31.84 3.79 -25.10
N ARG A 712 -33.11 3.38 -25.25
CA ARG A 712 -33.73 2.33 -24.43
C ARG A 712 -33.20 0.91 -24.74
N ARG A 713 -32.86 0.62 -26.01
CA ARG A 713 -32.23 -0.64 -26.46
C ARG A 713 -30.79 -0.81 -25.94
N TRP A 714 -30.04 0.29 -25.92
CA TRP A 714 -28.65 0.35 -25.45
C TRP A 714 -28.51 0.30 -23.92
N ALA A 715 -29.43 0.95 -23.19
CA ALA A 715 -29.32 1.07 -21.73
C ALA A 715 -29.83 -0.16 -20.94
N ARG A 716 -30.58 -1.07 -21.57
CA ARG A 716 -31.13 -2.24 -20.87
C ARG A 716 -30.41 -3.56 -21.18
N TRP A 717 -30.14 -3.98 -22.43
CA TRP A 717 -29.55 -5.33 -22.68
C TRP A 717 -28.75 -5.60 -23.98
N GLY A 718 -28.81 -4.76 -25.02
CA GLY A 718 -28.69 -5.32 -26.38
C GLY A 718 -29.99 -6.09 -26.73
N ASP A 719 -30.40 -6.05 -27.99
CA ASP A 719 -31.81 -6.16 -28.41
C ASP A 719 -32.56 -7.46 -27.99
N ILE A 720 -33.80 -7.33 -27.47
CA ILE A 720 -35.02 -8.21 -27.56
C ILE A 720 -36.11 -7.75 -26.52
N ARG A 721 -37.37 -8.12 -26.78
CA ARG A 721 -38.69 -7.46 -26.56
C ARG A 721 -39.35 -7.56 -25.16
N HIS A 722 -40.32 -6.65 -24.97
CA HIS A 722 -41.45 -6.56 -24.01
C HIS A 722 -41.29 -5.81 -22.66
N GLU A 723 -42.42 -5.30 -22.15
CA GLU A 723 -42.67 -3.91 -21.71
C GLU A 723 -42.60 -3.61 -20.20
N SER A 724 -42.45 -2.31 -19.86
CA SER A 724 -43.34 -1.59 -18.91
C SER A 724 -43.18 -0.05 -18.99
N GLU A 725 -44.32 0.65 -19.02
CA GLU A 725 -44.55 2.10 -19.24
C GLU A 725 -44.10 3.08 -18.11
N PRO A 726 -44.22 2.76 -16.81
CA PRO A 726 -44.18 3.81 -15.77
C PRO A 726 -42.82 4.48 -15.50
N LEU A 727 -41.71 3.81 -15.80
CA LEU A 727 -40.37 4.40 -15.62
C LEU A 727 -40.10 5.51 -16.66
N ARG A 728 -40.75 5.46 -17.84
CA ARG A 728 -40.69 6.54 -18.83
C ARG A 728 -41.36 7.80 -18.31
N GLU A 729 -42.49 7.64 -17.61
CA GLU A 729 -43.26 8.76 -17.11
C GLU A 729 -42.51 9.50 -15.99
N VAL A 730 -41.85 8.75 -15.10
CA VAL A 730 -40.98 9.33 -14.07
C VAL A 730 -39.84 10.15 -14.69
N LEU A 731 -39.10 9.57 -15.64
CA LEU A 731 -37.96 10.25 -16.26
C LEU A 731 -38.37 11.48 -17.05
N ARG A 732 -39.49 11.41 -17.79
CA ARG A 732 -40.03 12.55 -18.53
C ARG A 732 -40.41 13.69 -17.58
N ARG A 733 -41.09 13.37 -16.48
CA ARG A 733 -41.52 14.38 -15.48
C ARG A 733 -40.34 15.00 -14.72
N VAL A 734 -39.30 14.23 -14.41
CA VAL A 734 -38.07 14.76 -13.78
C VAL A 734 -37.30 15.70 -14.72
N ILE A 735 -37.23 15.36 -16.01
CA ILE A 735 -36.57 16.19 -17.02
C ILE A 735 -37.34 17.49 -17.22
N VAL A 736 -38.67 17.42 -17.35
CA VAL A 736 -39.53 18.62 -17.47
C VAL A 736 -39.39 19.48 -16.21
N ALA A 737 -39.53 18.90 -15.01
CA ALA A 737 -39.39 19.62 -13.74
C ALA A 737 -38.04 20.35 -13.59
N ARG A 738 -36.94 19.77 -14.07
CA ARG A 738 -35.62 20.41 -14.01
C ARG A 738 -35.41 21.47 -15.09
N ALA A 739 -35.98 21.28 -16.27
CA ALA A 739 -35.87 22.24 -17.36
C ALA A 739 -36.75 23.48 -17.14
N THR A 740 -37.90 23.33 -16.49
CA THR A 740 -38.84 24.44 -16.23
C THR A 740 -38.78 24.97 -14.81
N GLY A 741 -38.11 24.28 -13.89
CA GLY A 741 -38.11 24.60 -12.45
C GLY A 741 -39.40 24.19 -11.71
N ASP A 742 -40.32 23.48 -12.35
CA ASP A 742 -41.62 23.09 -11.80
C ASP A 742 -41.49 21.96 -10.76
N ARG A 743 -41.65 22.32 -9.48
CA ARG A 743 -41.53 21.38 -8.35
C ARG A 743 -42.68 20.37 -8.27
N THR A 744 -43.82 20.66 -8.89
CA THR A 744 -45.01 19.81 -8.87
C THR A 744 -44.82 18.53 -9.69
N GLU A 745 -44.16 18.64 -10.84
CA GLU A 745 -43.81 17.50 -11.69
C GLU A 745 -42.72 16.61 -11.05
N LEU A 746 -41.82 17.20 -10.26
CA LEU A 746 -40.83 16.44 -9.49
C LEU A 746 -41.48 15.62 -8.36
N SER A 747 -42.52 16.17 -7.70
CA SER A 747 -43.28 15.46 -6.66
C SER A 747 -44.05 14.28 -7.23
N ARG A 748 -44.75 14.47 -8.36
CA ARG A 748 -45.49 13.40 -9.06
C ARG A 748 -44.57 12.26 -9.51
N ALA A 749 -43.37 12.58 -10.00
CA ALA A 749 -42.38 11.58 -10.36
C ALA A 749 -41.89 10.74 -9.16
N ARG A 750 -41.74 11.38 -7.98
CA ARG A 750 -41.40 10.67 -6.73
C ARG A 750 -42.51 9.74 -6.26
N ASP A 751 -43.78 10.13 -6.38
CA ASP A 751 -44.91 9.28 -5.99
C ASP A 751 -45.09 8.06 -6.90
N ILE A 752 -44.75 8.18 -8.18
CA ILE A 752 -44.73 7.03 -9.10
C ILE A 752 -43.57 6.07 -8.74
N LEU A 753 -42.38 6.61 -8.43
CA LEU A 753 -41.24 5.80 -7.98
C LEU A 753 -41.52 5.09 -6.65
N LYS A 754 -42.21 5.76 -5.72
CA LYS A 754 -42.57 5.20 -4.41
C LYS A 754 -43.49 3.99 -4.57
N ARG A 755 -44.56 4.10 -5.39
CA ARG A 755 -45.47 2.98 -5.70
C ARG A 755 -44.75 1.80 -6.37
N TYR A 756 -43.78 2.09 -7.24
CA TYR A 756 -42.95 1.05 -7.86
C TYR A 756 -42.02 0.34 -6.87
N ARG A 757 -41.45 1.10 -5.95
CA ARG A 757 -40.60 0.55 -4.89
C ARG A 757 -41.39 -0.34 -3.93
N GLU A 758 -42.62 0.06 -3.61
CA GLU A 758 -43.56 -0.72 -2.78
C GLU A 758 -43.99 -2.02 -3.48
N ALA A 759 -44.22 -1.99 -4.81
CA ALA A 759 -44.53 -3.18 -5.60
C ALA A 759 -43.33 -4.16 -5.73
N LEU A 760 -42.10 -3.65 -5.84
CA LEU A 760 -40.88 -4.47 -5.89
C LEU A 760 -40.52 -5.13 -4.55
N SER A 761 -41.00 -4.57 -3.44
CA SER A 761 -40.88 -5.16 -2.11
C SER A 761 -41.92 -6.26 -1.80
N ASP A 762 -42.84 -6.55 -2.73
CA ASP A 762 -43.76 -7.67 -2.59
C ASP A 762 -43.00 -9.02 -2.66
N ARG A 763 -43.22 -9.87 -1.65
CA ARG A 763 -42.56 -11.17 -1.49
C ARG A 763 -42.79 -12.12 -2.67
N ARG A 764 -43.87 -11.92 -3.44
CA ARG A 764 -44.18 -12.76 -4.61
C ARG A 764 -43.29 -12.48 -5.83
N ILE A 765 -42.66 -11.30 -5.90
CA ILE A 765 -41.82 -10.86 -7.02
C ILE A 765 -40.32 -10.97 -6.68
N SER A 766 -39.95 -10.79 -5.41
CA SER A 766 -38.55 -10.82 -4.95
C SER A 766 -37.94 -12.23 -4.88
N LEU A 767 -38.74 -13.27 -4.59
CA LEU A 767 -38.26 -14.65 -4.47
C LEU A 767 -37.76 -15.27 -5.81
N PRO A 768 -38.48 -15.11 -6.95
CA PRO A 768 -38.02 -15.63 -8.24
C PRO A 768 -36.75 -14.94 -8.77
N LEU A 769 -36.58 -13.63 -8.49
CA LEU A 769 -35.38 -12.87 -8.87
C LEU A 769 -34.13 -13.31 -8.10
N MET A 770 -34.31 -13.76 -6.85
CA MET A 770 -33.22 -14.31 -6.04
C MET A 770 -32.73 -15.68 -6.56
N LEU A 771 -33.64 -16.49 -7.12
CA LEU A 771 -33.32 -17.82 -7.67
C LEU A 771 -32.64 -17.77 -9.04
N LEU A 772 -32.85 -16.71 -9.83
CA LEU A 772 -32.18 -16.51 -11.12
C LEU A 772 -30.75 -15.94 -11.01
N GLY A 773 -30.33 -15.50 -9.82
CA GLY A 773 -28.98 -14.97 -9.56
C GLY A 773 -27.96 -16.01 -9.07
N GLY A 774 -28.29 -17.30 -9.08
CA GLY A 774 -27.46 -18.35 -8.49
C GLY A 774 -26.36 -18.89 -9.40
N LEU A 775 -25.12 -18.41 -9.24
CA LEU A 775 -23.86 -19.17 -9.13
C LEU A 775 -22.71 -18.18 -8.86
N PRO A 776 -21.75 -18.56 -8.01
CA PRO A 776 -21.48 -18.01 -6.67
C PRO A 776 -21.06 -16.54 -6.57
#